data_AF-A0A8H5XNL2-F1
#
_entry.id   AF-A0A8H5XNL2-F1
#
_cell.length_a   1.000
_cell.length_b   1.000
_cell.length_c   1.000
_cell.angle_alpha   90.00
_cell.angle_beta   90.00
_cell.angle_gamma   90.00
#
_symmetry.space_group_name_H-M   'P 1'
#
loop_
_entity.id
_entity.type
_entity.pdbx_description
1 polymer ?
#
loop_
_entity_poly.entity_id
_entity_poly.type
_entity_poly.pdbx_seq_one_letter_code
_entity_poly.pdbx_strand_id
1 'polypeptide(L)'
;MGNQQFTASGLYFEEAETAIQIHWDWGWTMQNIVVDNCNTGLTIVGGAGGPMSTRQGIGSLHLTDLRFHYVKVAVSTSVMSDNSTALLLSNSGFYNVDTIVKDTFKNQVLLRGGKGTVNVDTWGFSRVTSANGTTAFHNGANLDSPVRNDSLVTGGRKQFFTRRRPKYDDLGFSQILDAKAYGAKGDGKTDDTAVLKHLFSAAANMSAIVYVPFGVYIITDTVEIPVGSRVIGQAWPQIMATGSKFADALKPRVAVRVGLPGHVGVVEIQNMMMTVKGATAGAIMMEWNVHESGQGSAGLWDTHFRVGGAAGTDLTVKDCPKLSGKVNPNCVAASLMLHLTPDSSGYFENVWMWTADHDFDTADQTQVDIYVGRGMLIESKGPTWLWGTSVEHCVLYQYQLSGAQNFVMGLIQTETPYFRSFPEAPAPFKPGAFPNDPDFHNCTKTSKSCAMAWALRIIDSSAVHVLSAGLYSFFNRYDQTCLNSGRHDCQDKIFYTEQSYDVWVQNLVTLGSIEMVSPLNGVPTLGKPNRNGFASSILAWLGGSKNITGQRTFEGYRIHTEKTLDIDRFPEACQNALTSLIRCDNYTEEWTTASYHGVLPREVDVESVCDKGCAQAISDWRSAVDTYCGNATWHNGAAAGVLGSFVSQGINETCQTDKTGKYCNDIINKFTVVNSIDKMPTNELCSDCYIGRLKMMQASPFSYYNRNSFFESALKQAVKRCSLSNQPTAAKDSPFSR
;
A
#
# COMPACT_ATOMS: atom_id res chain seq x y z
N MET A 1 14.69 19.32 21.48
CA MET A 1 13.55 18.65 20.80
C MET A 1 13.43 17.22 21.31
N GLY A 2 12.22 16.65 21.43
CA GLY A 2 12.03 15.24 21.76
C GLY A 2 10.61 14.77 21.46
N ASN A 3 10.48 13.74 20.61
CA ASN A 3 9.21 13.25 20.08
C ASN A 3 9.41 11.83 19.50
N GLN A 4 8.37 10.99 19.48
CA GLN A 4 8.41 9.67 18.83
C GLN A 4 8.94 9.78 17.39
N GLN A 5 8.35 10.66 16.59
CA GLN A 5 8.81 10.94 15.24
C GLN A 5 8.51 12.37 14.81
N PHE A 6 9.32 12.90 13.90
CA PHE A 6 9.03 14.19 13.26
C PHE A 6 9.69 14.31 11.89
N THR A 7 9.04 15.09 11.01
CA THR A 7 9.64 15.55 9.76
C THR A 7 9.85 17.06 9.86
N ALA A 8 11.10 17.50 9.82
CA ALA A 8 11.46 18.90 9.84
C ALA A 8 12.19 19.25 8.55
N SER A 9 11.75 20.30 7.86
CA SER A 9 12.41 20.73 6.62
C SER A 9 12.65 22.23 6.59
N GLY A 10 13.60 22.69 5.76
CA GLY A 10 13.82 24.09 5.38
C GLY A 10 13.94 25.05 6.56
N LEU A 11 14.79 24.69 7.53
CA LEU A 11 15.11 25.48 8.72
C LEU A 11 16.44 26.22 8.50
N TYR A 12 16.53 27.43 9.06
CA TYR A 12 17.73 28.27 9.02
C TYR A 12 18.14 28.67 10.44
N PHE A 13 19.41 28.50 10.77
CA PHE A 13 19.98 28.88 12.06
C PHE A 13 21.28 29.67 11.85
N GLU A 14 21.43 30.78 12.57
CA GLU A 14 22.60 31.66 12.48
C GLU A 14 23.07 32.04 13.88
N GLU A 15 24.39 32.06 14.10
CA GLU A 15 25.06 32.57 15.32
C GLU A 15 24.59 31.89 16.64
N ALA A 16 24.11 30.66 16.57
CA ALA A 16 23.70 29.89 17.74
C ALA A 16 24.88 29.12 18.37
N GLU A 17 24.88 28.96 19.70
CA GLU A 17 25.81 28.04 20.37
C GLU A 17 25.57 26.59 19.93
N THR A 18 24.31 26.19 19.85
CA THR A 18 23.87 24.92 19.26
C THR A 18 22.59 25.18 18.47
N ALA A 19 22.59 24.91 17.16
CA ALA A 19 21.42 25.18 16.33
C ALA A 19 20.26 24.23 16.69
N ILE A 20 20.54 22.94 16.84
CA ILE A 20 19.55 21.92 17.18
C ILE A 20 20.08 20.99 18.27
N GLN A 21 19.28 20.74 19.30
CA GLN A 21 19.53 19.68 20.27
C GLN A 21 18.35 18.70 20.31
N ILE A 22 18.62 17.41 20.11
CA ILE A 22 17.63 16.33 20.22
C ILE A 22 17.87 15.59 21.54
N HIS A 23 16.80 15.33 22.30
CA HIS A 23 16.84 14.67 23.60
C HIS A 23 16.41 13.20 23.55
N TRP A 24 15.35 12.90 22.78
CA TRP A 24 14.85 11.54 22.57
C TRP A 24 14.02 11.46 21.29
N ASP A 25 14.04 10.31 20.63
CA ASP A 25 13.11 9.97 19.55
C ASP A 25 13.01 8.47 19.33
N TRP A 26 12.13 8.06 18.42
CA TRP A 26 12.21 6.76 17.74
C TRP A 26 12.78 6.92 16.33
N GLY A 27 12.30 7.90 15.56
CA GLY A 27 12.79 8.18 14.21
C GLY A 27 12.49 9.58 13.68
N TRP A 28 13.47 10.29 13.14
CA TRP A 28 13.30 11.64 12.57
C TRP A 28 13.84 11.76 11.15
N THR A 29 13.17 12.57 10.32
CA THR A 29 13.71 13.07 9.04
C THR A 29 13.91 14.57 9.13
N MET A 30 15.13 15.02 8.92
CA MET A 30 15.49 16.43 8.84
C MET A 30 16.06 16.74 7.46
N GLN A 31 15.44 17.66 6.74
CA GLN A 31 15.75 17.93 5.34
C GLN A 31 16.03 19.41 5.10
N ASN A 32 16.94 19.74 4.19
CA ASN A 32 17.13 21.12 3.71
C ASN A 32 17.40 22.11 4.85
N ILE A 33 18.24 21.72 5.82
CA ILE A 33 18.60 22.58 6.95
C ILE A 33 19.87 23.35 6.62
N VAL A 34 19.85 24.64 6.91
CA VAL A 34 21.00 25.54 6.78
C VAL A 34 21.44 26.01 8.15
N VAL A 35 22.75 25.95 8.41
CA VAL A 35 23.34 26.39 9.68
C VAL A 35 24.59 27.22 9.38
N ASP A 36 24.60 28.47 9.83
CA ASP A 36 25.66 29.44 9.54
C ASP A 36 26.26 30.00 10.84
N ASN A 37 27.60 30.05 10.94
CA ASN A 37 28.33 30.65 12.07
C ASN A 37 27.97 30.10 13.47
N CYS A 38 27.43 28.88 13.55
CA CYS A 38 27.13 28.24 14.84
C CYS A 38 28.36 27.51 15.41
N ASN A 39 28.46 27.42 16.74
CA ASN A 39 29.52 26.60 17.35
C ASN A 39 29.29 25.11 17.10
N THR A 40 28.06 24.64 17.34
CA THR A 40 27.60 23.28 17.01
C THR A 40 26.34 23.31 16.16
N GLY A 41 26.26 22.50 15.11
CA GLY A 41 25.06 22.36 14.30
C GLY A 41 23.99 21.55 15.04
N LEU A 42 24.19 20.24 15.13
CA LEU A 42 23.25 19.31 15.73
C LEU A 42 23.89 18.54 16.89
N THR A 43 23.24 18.54 18.03
CA THR A 43 23.65 17.81 19.23
C THR A 43 22.67 16.67 19.54
N ILE A 44 23.20 15.45 19.56
CA ILE A 44 22.51 14.19 19.85
C ILE A 44 22.97 13.72 21.23
N VAL A 45 22.13 13.90 22.24
CA VAL A 45 22.43 13.46 23.62
C VAL A 45 21.73 12.14 23.95
N GLY A 46 22.40 11.30 24.72
CA GLY A 46 21.85 10.04 25.22
C GLY A 46 20.87 10.26 26.38
N GLY A 47 19.57 10.18 26.09
CA GLY A 47 18.50 10.05 27.08
C GLY A 47 17.96 11.38 27.63
N ALA A 48 16.64 11.52 27.64
CA ALA A 48 15.99 12.59 28.40
C ALA A 48 16.21 12.36 29.91
N GLY A 49 16.59 13.38 30.67
CA GLY A 49 16.64 13.30 32.14
C GLY A 49 15.27 13.60 32.78
N GLY A 50 15.05 13.20 34.03
CA GLY A 50 13.88 13.61 34.83
C GLY A 50 13.27 12.49 35.69
N PRO A 51 12.41 12.81 36.69
CA PRO A 51 11.88 11.87 37.68
C PRO A 51 11.02 10.72 37.12
N MET A 52 10.55 10.83 35.87
CA MET A 52 9.74 9.82 35.17
C MET A 52 10.38 9.34 33.87
N SER A 53 11.65 9.68 33.64
CA SER A 53 12.34 9.28 32.41
C SER A 53 12.72 7.80 32.49
N THR A 54 12.36 7.05 31.45
CA THR A 54 12.88 5.70 31.20
C THR A 54 14.34 5.70 30.72
N ARG A 55 14.96 6.88 30.59
CA ARG A 55 16.24 7.12 29.93
C ARG A 55 16.27 6.70 28.46
N GLN A 56 15.10 6.54 27.83
CA GLN A 56 14.99 6.32 26.40
C GLN A 56 15.70 7.48 25.67
N GLY A 57 16.72 7.12 24.89
CA GLY A 57 17.49 8.05 24.08
C GLY A 57 16.92 8.16 22.66
N ILE A 58 17.76 8.63 21.76
CA ILE A 58 17.45 8.80 20.34
C ILE A 58 17.50 7.41 19.68
N GLY A 59 16.45 7.05 18.96
CA GLY A 59 16.34 5.81 18.20
C GLY A 59 17.00 5.93 16.83
N SER A 60 16.63 6.92 16.03
CA SER A 60 17.07 7.00 14.64
C SER A 60 16.90 8.40 14.02
N LEU A 61 17.86 8.83 13.21
CA LEU A 61 17.90 10.16 12.61
C LEU A 61 18.46 10.13 11.20
N HIS A 62 17.67 10.61 10.25
CA HIS A 62 18.13 10.88 8.89
C HIS A 62 18.20 12.39 8.66
N LEU A 63 19.42 12.88 8.41
CA LEU A 63 19.68 14.25 8.01
C LEU A 63 20.06 14.28 6.54
N THR A 64 19.30 15.00 5.73
CA THR A 64 19.52 15.07 4.28
C THR A 64 19.46 16.49 3.75
N ASP A 65 20.16 16.75 2.65
CA ASP A 65 20.18 18.06 1.98
C ASP A 65 20.68 19.19 2.89
N LEU A 66 21.60 18.90 3.82
CA LEU A 66 22.14 19.91 4.75
C LEU A 66 23.13 20.85 4.06
N ARG A 67 23.17 22.10 4.52
CA ARG A 67 24.15 23.11 4.08
C ARG A 67 24.68 23.87 5.28
N PHE A 68 25.83 23.48 5.79
CA PHE A 68 26.42 24.08 6.99
C PHE A 68 27.65 24.91 6.62
N HIS A 69 27.72 26.16 7.07
CA HIS A 69 28.82 27.08 6.78
C HIS A 69 29.45 27.61 8.07
N TYR A 70 30.78 27.56 8.15
CA TYR A 70 31.55 28.13 9.25
C TYR A 70 31.17 27.56 10.64
N VAL A 71 30.90 26.26 10.71
CA VAL A 71 30.51 25.55 11.93
C VAL A 71 31.69 24.77 12.52
N LYS A 72 31.94 24.83 13.84
CA LYS A 72 33.06 24.05 14.42
C LYS A 72 32.77 22.54 14.44
N VAL A 73 31.59 22.15 14.92
CA VAL A 73 31.14 20.75 14.91
C VAL A 73 29.75 20.66 14.28
N ALA A 74 29.61 20.06 13.09
CA ALA A 74 28.31 19.95 12.44
C ALA A 74 27.38 18.99 13.17
N VAL A 75 27.83 17.79 13.53
CA VAL A 75 27.08 16.82 14.33
C VAL A 75 27.91 16.34 15.51
N SER A 76 27.41 16.60 16.71
CA SER A 76 27.95 16.11 17.97
C SER A 76 27.06 15.00 18.48
N THR A 77 27.62 13.80 18.69
CA THR A 77 26.88 12.63 19.17
C THR A 77 27.55 12.01 20.39
N SER A 78 26.76 11.60 21.38
CA SER A 78 27.25 10.85 22.55
C SER A 78 26.81 9.39 22.56
N VAL A 79 26.16 8.92 21.50
CA VAL A 79 25.39 7.66 21.52
C VAL A 79 26.03 6.53 20.73
N MET A 80 27.19 6.70 20.08
CA MET A 80 27.76 5.66 19.20
C MET A 80 28.26 4.41 19.97
N SER A 81 27.61 3.28 19.70
CA SER A 81 27.87 1.93 20.22
C SER A 81 27.34 0.86 19.24
N ASP A 82 27.73 -0.41 19.39
CA ASP A 82 27.39 -1.50 18.44
C ASP A 82 25.87 -1.77 18.28
N ASN A 83 25.03 -1.23 19.17
CA ASN A 83 23.56 -1.23 19.10
C ASN A 83 22.98 0.18 19.35
N SER A 84 23.66 1.20 18.83
CA SER A 84 23.27 2.60 19.02
C SER A 84 22.23 3.11 18.05
N THR A 85 21.69 4.29 18.40
CA THR A 85 21.00 5.24 17.53
C THR A 85 21.48 5.16 16.09
N ALA A 86 20.57 4.99 15.12
CA ALA A 86 20.95 5.12 13.72
C ALA A 86 21.10 6.59 13.34
N LEU A 87 22.24 6.97 12.77
CA LEU A 87 22.46 8.32 12.22
C LEU A 87 22.88 8.20 10.76
N LEU A 88 22.09 8.80 9.88
CA LEU A 88 22.36 8.88 8.45
C LEU A 88 22.51 10.34 8.02
N LEU A 89 23.63 10.66 7.38
CA LEU A 89 23.84 11.87 6.59
C LEU A 89 23.69 11.52 5.11
N SER A 90 22.91 12.28 4.36
CA SER A 90 22.90 12.14 2.89
C SER A 90 22.82 13.49 2.17
N ASN A 91 23.39 13.53 0.96
CA ASN A 91 23.45 14.70 0.07
C ASN A 91 23.73 16.04 0.77
N SER A 92 24.72 16.08 1.65
CA SER A 92 24.97 17.23 2.52
C SER A 92 26.30 17.91 2.19
N GLY A 93 26.33 19.25 2.29
CA GLY A 93 27.50 20.08 2.04
C GLY A 93 27.95 20.84 3.28
N PHE A 94 29.25 20.81 3.55
CA PHE A 94 29.87 21.42 4.73
C PHE A 94 31.00 22.35 4.28
N TYR A 95 30.80 23.67 4.38
CA TYR A 95 31.75 24.68 3.95
C TYR A 95 32.49 25.31 5.13
N ASN A 96 33.82 25.18 5.18
CA ASN A 96 34.65 25.65 6.29
C ASN A 96 34.13 25.13 7.65
N VAL A 97 33.81 23.84 7.70
CA VAL A 97 33.38 23.16 8.93
C VAL A 97 34.56 22.38 9.50
N ASP A 98 34.94 22.55 10.77
CA ASP A 98 36.16 21.91 11.30
C ASP A 98 35.97 20.38 11.43
N THR A 99 34.84 19.95 12.02
CA THR A 99 34.48 18.55 12.19
C THR A 99 33.04 18.31 11.76
N ILE A 100 32.81 17.33 10.87
CA ILE A 100 31.45 17.01 10.42
C ILE A 100 30.74 16.14 11.45
N VAL A 101 31.36 15.05 11.92
CA VAL A 101 30.77 14.19 12.96
C VAL A 101 31.80 13.89 14.05
N LYS A 102 31.43 14.16 15.31
CA LYS A 102 32.24 13.89 16.50
C LYS A 102 31.45 13.03 17.49
N ASP A 103 32.07 11.94 17.93
CA ASP A 103 31.65 11.19 19.12
C ASP A 103 32.27 11.85 20.36
N THR A 104 31.44 12.53 21.16
CA THR A 104 31.89 13.21 22.37
C THR A 104 32.08 12.26 23.55
N PHE A 105 31.46 11.07 23.53
CA PHE A 105 31.63 10.07 24.58
C PHE A 105 32.97 9.36 24.46
N LYS A 106 33.33 8.92 23.25
CA LYS A 106 34.65 8.32 22.96
C LYS A 106 35.74 9.36 22.69
N ASN A 107 35.38 10.64 22.64
CA ASN A 107 36.25 11.75 22.23
C ASN A 107 36.95 11.48 20.89
N GLN A 108 36.18 11.01 19.90
CA GLN A 108 36.66 10.58 18.60
C GLN A 108 36.03 11.39 17.48
N VAL A 109 36.82 11.79 16.48
CA VAL A 109 36.29 12.34 15.23
C VAL A 109 35.91 11.18 14.30
N LEU A 110 34.64 11.10 13.93
CA LEU A 110 34.10 10.06 13.05
C LEU A 110 34.12 10.48 11.58
N LEU A 111 33.85 11.76 11.30
CA LEU A 111 33.92 12.33 9.95
C LEU A 111 34.56 13.71 10.01
N ARG A 112 35.72 13.86 9.36
CA ARG A 112 36.49 15.11 9.34
C ARG A 112 35.85 16.14 8.41
N GLY A 113 35.89 17.40 8.83
CA GLY A 113 35.64 18.53 7.95
C GLY A 113 36.96 19.10 7.42
N GLY A 114 36.95 20.39 7.06
CA GLY A 114 38.12 21.10 6.59
C GLY A 114 37.79 22.47 6.00
N LYS A 115 38.84 23.14 5.49
CA LYS A 115 38.70 24.36 4.70
C LYS A 115 38.06 24.06 3.34
N GLY A 116 37.23 24.98 2.85
CA GLY A 116 36.45 24.79 1.62
C GLY A 116 35.25 23.87 1.82
N THR A 117 34.66 23.41 0.72
CA THR A 117 33.47 22.56 0.76
C THR A 117 33.84 21.08 0.82
N VAL A 118 33.37 20.38 1.85
CA VAL A 118 33.36 18.93 1.93
C VAL A 118 31.93 18.43 1.69
N ASN A 119 31.76 17.53 0.73
CA ASN A 119 30.47 16.97 0.39
C ASN A 119 30.35 15.54 0.91
N VAL A 120 29.17 15.19 1.42
CA VAL A 120 28.83 13.88 1.95
C VAL A 120 27.63 13.35 1.19
N ASP A 121 27.83 12.30 0.40
CA ASP A 121 26.77 11.72 -0.44
C ASP A 121 25.86 10.81 0.39
N THR A 122 26.40 9.76 1.01
CA THR A 122 25.72 8.99 2.07
C THR A 122 26.75 8.45 3.06
N TRP A 123 26.60 8.81 4.33
CA TRP A 123 27.48 8.36 5.41
C TRP A 123 26.69 8.15 6.70
N GLY A 124 27.00 7.13 7.48
CA GLY A 124 26.33 6.93 8.75
C GLY A 124 26.89 5.81 9.61
N PHE A 125 26.24 5.59 10.74
CA PHE A 125 26.50 4.44 11.62
C PHE A 125 25.20 3.82 12.11
N SER A 126 25.26 2.51 12.43
CA SER A 126 24.16 1.57 12.75
C SER A 126 24.02 0.46 11.71
N ARG A 127 22.98 -0.36 11.85
CA ARG A 127 22.84 -1.64 11.12
C ARG A 127 22.32 -1.40 9.72
N VAL A 128 22.96 -2.03 8.73
CA VAL A 128 22.54 -2.02 7.33
C VAL A 128 22.22 -3.45 6.92
N THR A 129 21.08 -3.64 6.25
CA THR A 129 20.73 -4.89 5.61
C THR A 129 21.10 -4.84 4.13
N SER A 130 22.04 -5.67 3.70
CA SER A 130 22.51 -5.75 2.33
C SER A 130 21.50 -6.44 1.41
N ALA A 131 21.77 -6.38 0.09
CA ALA A 131 20.92 -6.97 -0.93
C ALA A 131 20.67 -8.49 -0.76
N ASN A 132 21.61 -9.21 -0.14
CA ASN A 132 21.48 -10.65 0.15
C ASN A 132 20.80 -10.94 1.51
N GLY A 133 20.24 -9.94 2.19
CA GLY A 133 19.57 -10.08 3.48
C GLY A 133 20.49 -10.15 4.70
N THR A 134 21.82 -10.05 4.53
CA THR A 134 22.75 -10.01 5.66
C THR A 134 22.67 -8.66 6.36
N THR A 135 22.55 -8.66 7.69
CA THR A 135 22.52 -7.42 8.47
C THR A 135 23.78 -7.27 9.31
N ALA A 136 24.53 -6.19 9.10
CA ALA A 136 25.77 -5.90 9.80
C ALA A 136 25.79 -4.47 10.34
N PHE A 137 26.52 -4.26 11.43
CA PHE A 137 26.74 -2.92 11.99
C PHE A 137 27.81 -2.17 11.18
N HIS A 138 27.49 -0.97 10.72
CA HIS A 138 28.42 -0.05 10.10
C HIS A 138 28.85 1.00 11.13
N ASN A 139 30.16 1.13 11.36
CA ASN A 139 30.72 2.07 12.31
C ASN A 139 31.29 3.29 11.58
N GLY A 140 30.42 4.23 11.20
CA GLY A 140 30.82 5.50 10.60
C GLY A 140 31.45 5.32 9.22
N ALA A 141 30.68 4.81 8.27
CA ALA A 141 31.15 4.47 6.94
C ALA A 141 30.33 5.15 5.83
N ASN A 142 30.97 5.32 4.67
CA ASN A 142 30.26 5.66 3.44
C ASN A 142 29.37 4.48 3.04
N LEU A 143 28.19 4.79 2.52
CA LEU A 143 27.22 3.81 2.03
C LEU A 143 26.89 4.09 0.57
N ASP A 144 26.31 3.08 -0.08
CA ASP A 144 25.68 3.25 -1.39
C ASP A 144 24.62 4.35 -1.31
N SER A 145 24.59 5.21 -2.33
CA SER A 145 23.67 6.34 -2.42
C SER A 145 22.66 6.12 -3.54
N PRO A 146 21.37 6.45 -3.34
CA PRO A 146 20.39 6.42 -4.42
C PRO A 146 20.74 7.45 -5.48
N VAL A 147 20.54 7.07 -6.75
CA VAL A 147 20.42 8.07 -7.82
C VAL A 147 19.08 8.76 -7.63
N ARG A 148 19.10 10.09 -7.46
CA ARG A 148 17.88 10.87 -7.36
C ARG A 148 17.45 11.32 -8.75
N ASN A 149 16.24 10.93 -9.15
CA ASN A 149 15.67 11.32 -10.45
C ASN A 149 15.55 12.85 -10.53
N ASP A 150 15.89 13.43 -11.68
CA ASP A 150 15.84 14.88 -11.93
C ASP A 150 14.44 15.45 -11.73
N SER A 151 13.38 14.65 -11.96
CA SER A 151 12.00 15.08 -11.69
C SER A 151 11.68 15.27 -10.21
N LEU A 152 12.42 14.61 -9.31
CA LEU A 152 12.19 14.64 -7.84
C LEU A 152 13.01 15.71 -7.12
N VAL A 153 13.93 16.37 -7.81
CA VAL A 153 14.97 17.18 -7.18
C VAL A 153 15.05 18.58 -7.77
N THR A 154 15.74 19.46 -7.05
CA THR A 154 16.04 20.82 -7.44
C THR A 154 17.49 21.19 -7.07
N GLY A 155 17.99 22.25 -7.71
CA GLY A 155 19.32 22.80 -7.49
C GLY A 155 20.48 21.90 -7.97
N GLY A 156 21.69 22.46 -7.97
CA GLY A 156 22.88 21.79 -8.51
C GLY A 156 23.34 20.53 -7.76
N ARG A 157 22.90 20.34 -6.51
CA ARG A 157 23.18 19.14 -5.70
C ARG A 157 22.04 18.13 -5.70
N LYS A 158 21.02 18.26 -6.57
CA LYS A 158 19.88 17.33 -6.60
C LYS A 158 19.21 17.16 -5.21
N GLN A 159 18.92 18.28 -4.57
CA GLN A 159 18.17 18.29 -3.31
C GLN A 159 16.75 17.83 -3.58
N PHE A 160 16.14 17.00 -2.74
CA PHE A 160 14.75 16.64 -2.98
C PHE A 160 13.89 17.91 -2.94
N PHE A 161 12.99 18.02 -3.92
CA PHE A 161 12.16 19.21 -4.05
C PHE A 161 11.26 19.39 -2.82
N THR A 162 11.19 20.62 -2.34
CA THR A 162 10.32 21.04 -1.24
C THR A 162 9.56 22.28 -1.65
N ARG A 163 8.29 22.34 -1.27
CA ARG A 163 7.38 23.45 -1.54
C ARG A 163 6.59 23.75 -0.29
N ARG A 164 6.74 24.97 0.22
CA ARG A 164 5.95 25.46 1.35
C ARG A 164 4.50 25.67 0.95
N ARG A 165 3.64 25.52 1.96
CA ARG A 165 2.22 25.88 1.88
C ARG A 165 2.04 27.27 1.20
N PRO A 166 1.33 27.35 0.07
CA PRO A 166 1.11 28.62 -0.63
C PRO A 166 0.37 29.64 0.24
N LYS A 167 0.94 30.85 0.37
CA LYS A 167 0.34 31.95 1.13
C LYS A 167 -0.60 32.83 0.28
N TYR A 168 -0.40 32.84 -1.03
CA TYR A 168 -1.11 33.70 -1.98
C TYR A 168 -0.99 35.21 -1.68
N ASP A 169 0.15 35.63 -1.12
CA ASP A 169 0.42 37.03 -0.77
C ASP A 169 0.38 37.98 -2.00
N ASP A 170 0.45 37.41 -3.21
CA ASP A 170 0.43 38.07 -4.51
C ASP A 170 -0.96 38.18 -5.15
N LEU A 171 -2.00 37.56 -4.58
CA LEU A 171 -3.37 37.58 -5.11
C LEU A 171 -4.24 38.61 -4.39
N GLY A 172 -4.97 39.42 -5.16
CA GLY A 172 -5.88 40.44 -4.62
C GLY A 172 -7.20 39.83 -4.10
N PHE A 173 -7.83 40.46 -3.09
CA PHE A 173 -9.10 40.00 -2.49
C PHE A 173 -10.23 39.76 -3.51
N SER A 174 -10.24 40.45 -4.66
CA SER A 174 -11.23 40.27 -5.73
C SER A 174 -11.14 38.90 -6.44
N GLN A 175 -10.13 38.09 -6.13
CA GLN A 175 -9.92 36.75 -6.68
C GLN A 175 -10.27 35.64 -5.69
N ILE A 176 -11.07 35.93 -4.66
CA ILE A 176 -11.51 34.95 -3.65
C ILE A 176 -13.03 34.73 -3.75
N LEU A 177 -13.44 33.47 -3.89
CA LEU A 177 -14.83 33.03 -3.80
C LEU A 177 -15.05 32.34 -2.46
N ASP A 178 -15.83 32.99 -1.58
CA ASP A 178 -16.22 32.43 -0.27
C ASP A 178 -17.37 31.43 -0.44
N ALA A 179 -17.19 30.21 0.07
CA ALA A 179 -18.15 29.12 -0.10
C ALA A 179 -19.53 29.41 0.50
N LYS A 180 -19.60 30.10 1.65
CA LYS A 180 -20.88 30.44 2.30
C LYS A 180 -21.57 31.59 1.58
N ALA A 181 -20.82 32.59 1.12
CA ALA A 181 -21.35 33.65 0.27
C ALA A 181 -21.86 33.10 -1.08
N TYR A 182 -21.24 32.04 -1.59
CA TYR A 182 -21.67 31.32 -2.80
C TYR A 182 -22.89 30.42 -2.59
N GLY A 183 -23.29 30.18 -1.33
CA GLY A 183 -24.54 29.51 -0.97
C GLY A 183 -24.39 28.23 -0.15
N ALA A 184 -23.16 27.73 0.06
CA ALA A 184 -22.92 26.57 0.91
C ALA A 184 -23.28 26.87 2.37
N LYS A 185 -23.83 25.88 3.09
CA LYS A 185 -24.23 26.07 4.48
C LYS A 185 -23.12 25.72 5.45
N GLY A 186 -22.45 24.60 5.23
CA GLY A 186 -21.42 24.11 6.16
C GLY A 186 -21.97 23.84 7.56
N ASP A 187 -23.23 23.45 7.67
CA ASP A 187 -23.98 23.29 8.94
C ASP A 187 -24.04 21.82 9.45
N GLY A 188 -23.40 20.89 8.73
CA GLY A 188 -23.39 19.46 9.02
C GLY A 188 -24.70 18.74 8.73
N LYS A 189 -25.63 19.37 8.02
CA LYS A 189 -26.97 18.83 7.72
C LYS A 189 -27.40 19.04 6.27
N THR A 190 -27.23 20.25 5.77
CA THR A 190 -27.62 20.61 4.41
C THR A 190 -26.67 19.97 3.41
N ASP A 191 -27.24 19.37 2.36
CA ASP A 191 -26.46 18.83 1.24
C ASP A 191 -25.85 19.98 0.43
N ASP A 192 -24.54 20.15 0.58
CA ASP A 192 -23.74 21.18 -0.08
C ASP A 192 -23.11 20.67 -1.41
N THR A 193 -23.46 19.46 -1.87
CA THR A 193 -22.85 18.83 -3.06
C THR A 193 -22.94 19.71 -4.30
N ALA A 194 -24.15 20.20 -4.64
CA ALA A 194 -24.37 20.94 -5.88
C ALA A 194 -23.64 22.29 -5.86
N VAL A 195 -23.71 23.02 -4.73
CA VAL A 195 -23.09 24.33 -4.60
C VAL A 195 -21.57 24.23 -4.60
N LEU A 196 -20.98 23.22 -3.95
CA LEU A 196 -19.54 23.00 -3.99
C LEU A 196 -19.04 22.66 -5.41
N LYS A 197 -19.76 21.82 -6.15
CA LYS A 197 -19.42 21.52 -7.57
C LYS A 197 -19.39 22.80 -8.41
N HIS A 198 -20.42 23.62 -8.30
CA HIS A 198 -20.49 24.87 -9.05
C HIS A 198 -19.40 25.87 -8.62
N LEU A 199 -19.13 25.96 -7.32
CA LEU A 199 -18.10 26.84 -6.76
C LEU A 199 -16.70 26.46 -7.28
N PHE A 200 -16.30 25.19 -7.15
CA PHE A 200 -14.98 24.74 -7.59
C PHE A 200 -14.81 24.92 -9.10
N SER A 201 -15.83 24.60 -9.90
CA SER A 201 -15.81 24.80 -11.34
C SER A 201 -15.69 26.28 -11.74
N ALA A 202 -16.49 27.15 -11.13
CA ALA A 202 -16.45 28.59 -11.39
C ALA A 202 -15.10 29.20 -11.00
N ALA A 203 -14.58 28.84 -9.82
CA ALA A 203 -13.30 29.34 -9.32
C ALA A 203 -12.14 28.94 -10.23
N ALA A 204 -12.05 27.66 -10.63
CA ALA A 204 -11.00 27.18 -11.51
C ALA A 204 -11.02 27.89 -12.87
N ASN A 205 -12.20 28.09 -13.47
CA ASN A 205 -12.34 28.81 -14.74
C ASN A 205 -11.90 30.28 -14.64
N MET A 206 -12.06 30.89 -13.47
CA MET A 206 -11.65 32.28 -13.20
C MET A 206 -10.22 32.40 -12.66
N SER A 207 -9.51 31.27 -12.47
CA SER A 207 -8.24 31.22 -11.73
C SER A 207 -8.33 31.85 -10.32
N ALA A 208 -9.51 31.77 -9.70
CA ALA A 208 -9.80 32.32 -8.38
C ALA A 208 -9.52 31.29 -7.27
N ILE A 209 -9.29 31.78 -6.05
CA ILE A 209 -9.18 30.99 -4.84
C ILE A 209 -10.58 30.71 -4.30
N VAL A 210 -10.85 29.45 -3.97
CA VAL A 210 -11.99 29.08 -3.12
C VAL A 210 -11.58 29.20 -1.65
N TYR A 211 -12.24 30.08 -0.92
CA TYR A 211 -12.15 30.13 0.53
C TYR A 211 -13.31 29.34 1.15
N VAL A 212 -13.00 28.37 2.00
CA VAL A 212 -13.98 27.53 2.68
C VAL A 212 -14.00 27.91 4.17
N PRO A 213 -15.00 28.68 4.63
CA PRO A 213 -15.14 29.01 6.05
C PRO A 213 -15.32 27.74 6.91
N PHE A 214 -15.00 27.83 8.20
CA PHE A 214 -15.18 26.72 9.13
C PHE A 214 -16.63 26.20 9.11
N GLY A 215 -16.78 24.89 9.08
CA GLY A 215 -18.08 24.22 8.99
C GLY A 215 -17.93 22.77 8.54
N VAL A 216 -19.07 22.07 8.51
CA VAL A 216 -19.18 20.70 8.01
C VAL A 216 -20.08 20.72 6.79
N TYR A 217 -19.51 20.47 5.62
CA TYR A 217 -20.17 20.52 4.33
C TYR A 217 -20.52 19.10 3.91
N ILE A 218 -21.81 18.75 4.03
CA ILE A 218 -22.28 17.40 3.69
C ILE A 218 -22.27 17.24 2.18
N ILE A 219 -21.72 16.12 1.71
CA ILE A 219 -21.85 15.70 0.31
C ILE A 219 -22.54 14.34 0.23
N THR A 220 -23.48 14.21 -0.70
CA THR A 220 -24.19 12.94 -0.98
C THR A 220 -23.83 12.34 -2.33
N ASP A 221 -22.98 13.03 -3.10
CA ASP A 221 -22.42 12.57 -4.36
C ASP A 221 -20.99 13.07 -4.55
N THR A 222 -20.26 12.47 -5.48
CA THR A 222 -18.88 12.84 -5.86
C THR A 222 -18.80 14.33 -6.14
N VAL A 223 -17.96 15.08 -5.44
CA VAL A 223 -17.60 16.47 -5.73
C VAL A 223 -16.27 16.51 -6.47
N GLU A 224 -16.22 17.24 -7.58
CA GLU A 224 -15.00 17.38 -8.38
C GLU A 224 -14.31 18.71 -8.05
N ILE A 225 -13.00 18.64 -7.84
CA ILE A 225 -12.08 19.77 -7.76
C ILE A 225 -11.28 19.77 -9.07
N PRO A 226 -11.65 20.60 -10.05
CA PRO A 226 -11.04 20.59 -11.37
C PRO A 226 -9.62 21.17 -11.35
N VAL A 227 -8.85 20.88 -12.40
CA VAL A 227 -7.55 21.51 -12.62
C VAL A 227 -7.70 23.03 -12.75
N GLY A 228 -6.75 23.77 -12.18
CA GLY A 228 -6.80 25.22 -11.99
C GLY A 228 -7.31 25.65 -10.62
N SER A 229 -7.79 24.71 -9.79
CA SER A 229 -8.34 25.02 -8.46
C SER A 229 -7.27 25.39 -7.44
N ARG A 230 -7.57 26.42 -6.64
CA ARG A 230 -6.85 26.78 -5.41
C ARG A 230 -7.86 26.85 -4.28
N VAL A 231 -7.70 26.06 -3.24
CA VAL A 231 -8.68 25.90 -2.16
C VAL A 231 -8.00 26.14 -0.81
N ILE A 232 -8.58 27.01 0.01
CA ILE A 232 -8.10 27.33 1.35
C ILE A 232 -9.23 27.15 2.35
N GLY A 233 -9.04 26.28 3.33
CA GLY A 233 -9.94 26.17 4.47
C GLY A 233 -9.59 27.12 5.61
N GLN A 234 -10.60 27.55 6.37
CA GLN A 234 -10.44 28.24 7.64
C GLN A 234 -10.24 27.21 8.78
N ALA A 235 -8.98 27.00 9.18
CA ALA A 235 -8.56 25.94 10.09
C ALA A 235 -8.73 24.53 9.47
N TRP A 236 -9.87 23.86 9.67
CA TRP A 236 -10.19 22.57 9.04
C TRP A 236 -11.70 22.42 8.79
N PRO A 237 -12.30 23.18 7.85
CA PRO A 237 -13.61 22.84 7.33
C PRO A 237 -13.63 21.42 6.78
N GLN A 238 -14.75 20.74 6.98
CA GLN A 238 -14.90 19.32 6.68
C GLN A 238 -15.74 19.14 5.42
N ILE A 239 -15.24 18.41 4.43
CA ILE A 239 -16.08 17.79 3.40
C ILE A 239 -16.46 16.40 3.93
N MET A 240 -17.74 16.21 4.24
CA MET A 240 -18.25 15.03 4.92
C MET A 240 -19.17 14.23 4.00
N ALA A 241 -18.70 13.09 3.50
CA ALA A 241 -19.48 12.23 2.62
C ALA A 241 -20.48 11.36 3.39
N THR A 242 -21.70 11.21 2.87
CA THR A 242 -22.73 10.36 3.46
C THR A 242 -23.79 9.94 2.44
N GLY A 243 -24.62 8.96 2.80
CA GLY A 243 -25.75 8.51 1.99
C GLY A 243 -25.48 7.29 1.11
N SER A 244 -26.54 6.80 0.46
CA SER A 244 -26.58 5.49 -0.19
C SER A 244 -25.58 5.31 -1.33
N LYS A 245 -25.15 6.40 -1.99
CA LYS A 245 -24.15 6.38 -3.07
C LYS A 245 -22.76 5.94 -2.59
N PHE A 246 -22.49 6.02 -1.29
CA PHE A 246 -21.21 5.64 -0.67
C PHE A 246 -21.35 4.41 0.24
N ALA A 247 -22.51 3.76 0.30
CA ALA A 247 -22.77 2.71 1.29
C ALA A 247 -22.26 1.31 0.90
N ASP A 248 -22.01 1.06 -0.39
CA ASP A 248 -21.71 -0.27 -0.92
C ASP A 248 -20.20 -0.49 -1.15
N ALA A 249 -19.56 -1.29 -0.31
CA ALA A 249 -18.15 -1.66 -0.45
C ALA A 249 -17.83 -2.46 -1.72
N LEU A 250 -18.84 -3.08 -2.36
CA LEU A 250 -18.68 -3.79 -3.64
C LEU A 250 -18.79 -2.85 -4.85
N LYS A 251 -19.25 -1.62 -4.63
CA LYS A 251 -19.37 -0.57 -5.65
C LYS A 251 -18.76 0.71 -5.10
N PRO A 252 -17.45 0.71 -4.82
CA PRO A 252 -16.80 1.86 -4.23
C PRO A 252 -16.98 3.09 -5.14
N ARG A 253 -17.11 4.25 -4.50
CA ARG A 253 -17.38 5.51 -5.18
C ARG A 253 -16.57 6.65 -4.56
N VAL A 254 -15.97 7.43 -5.44
CA VAL A 254 -15.21 8.65 -5.10
C VAL A 254 -16.12 9.70 -4.48
N ALA A 255 -15.74 10.18 -3.30
CA ALA A 255 -16.37 11.31 -2.62
C ALA A 255 -15.80 12.64 -3.12
N VAL A 256 -14.47 12.79 -3.15
CA VAL A 256 -13.80 13.96 -3.73
C VAL A 256 -12.89 13.52 -4.87
N ARG A 257 -13.14 14.02 -6.08
CA ARG A 257 -12.30 13.75 -7.25
C ARG A 257 -11.45 14.98 -7.57
N VAL A 258 -10.13 14.83 -7.61
CA VAL A 258 -9.20 15.91 -7.94
C VAL A 258 -8.66 15.71 -9.35
N GLY A 259 -9.19 16.51 -10.29
CA GLY A 259 -8.95 16.35 -11.72
C GLY A 259 -9.56 15.06 -12.31
N LEU A 260 -9.52 14.93 -13.63
CA LEU A 260 -9.85 13.70 -14.33
C LEU A 260 -8.56 13.02 -14.82
N PRO A 261 -8.58 11.70 -15.10
CA PRO A 261 -7.43 11.00 -15.66
C PRO A 261 -6.85 11.72 -16.89
N GLY A 262 -5.53 11.90 -16.91
CA GLY A 262 -4.81 12.61 -17.97
C GLY A 262 -4.83 14.14 -17.88
N HIS A 263 -5.52 14.74 -16.90
CA HIS A 263 -5.46 16.19 -16.70
C HIS A 263 -4.10 16.62 -16.12
N VAL A 264 -3.50 17.65 -16.71
CA VAL A 264 -2.23 18.25 -16.29
C VAL A 264 -2.46 19.69 -15.86
N GLY A 265 -1.97 20.12 -14.69
CA GLY A 265 -2.07 21.52 -14.28
C GLY A 265 -1.74 21.82 -12.83
N VAL A 266 -2.38 22.87 -12.32
CA VAL A 266 -2.26 23.35 -10.95
C VAL A 266 -3.46 22.90 -10.14
N VAL A 267 -3.24 22.27 -9.00
CA VAL A 267 -4.27 22.08 -7.97
C VAL A 267 -3.63 22.26 -6.61
N GLU A 268 -4.12 23.22 -5.84
CA GLU A 268 -3.58 23.53 -4.52
C GLU A 268 -4.71 23.46 -3.50
N ILE A 269 -4.64 22.49 -2.57
CA ILE A 269 -5.65 22.35 -1.52
C ILE A 269 -4.95 22.45 -0.17
N GLN A 270 -5.44 23.33 0.69
CA GLN A 270 -4.85 23.52 2.02
C GLN A 270 -5.87 23.71 3.13
N ASN A 271 -5.50 23.28 4.34
CA ASN A 271 -6.29 23.46 5.56
C ASN A 271 -7.71 22.86 5.46
N MET A 272 -7.84 21.67 4.84
CA MET A 272 -9.12 20.99 4.67
C MET A 272 -9.16 19.67 5.44
N MET A 273 -10.35 19.20 5.81
CA MET A 273 -10.52 17.86 6.36
C MET A 273 -11.51 17.07 5.51
N MET A 274 -11.10 15.88 5.08
CA MET A 274 -11.97 14.90 4.43
C MET A 274 -12.49 13.95 5.50
N THR A 275 -13.79 13.69 5.51
CA THR A 275 -14.40 12.81 6.51
C THR A 275 -15.67 12.16 5.96
N VAL A 276 -16.30 11.32 6.77
CA VAL A 276 -17.54 10.63 6.45
C VAL A 276 -18.50 10.69 7.62
N LYS A 277 -19.79 10.60 7.31
CA LYS A 277 -20.83 10.29 8.28
C LYS A 277 -21.39 8.90 7.96
N GLY A 278 -21.09 7.94 8.83
CA GLY A 278 -21.36 6.52 8.64
C GLY A 278 -22.86 6.21 8.51
N ALA A 279 -23.24 5.11 7.85
CA ALA A 279 -22.39 4.07 7.26
C ALA A 279 -22.04 4.36 5.78
N THR A 280 -20.76 4.27 5.42
CA THR A 280 -20.23 4.68 4.09
C THR A 280 -19.17 3.71 3.57
N ALA A 281 -19.41 2.41 3.69
CA ALA A 281 -18.43 1.36 3.39
C ALA A 281 -17.81 1.43 1.98
N GLY A 282 -18.50 2.01 1.01
CA GLY A 282 -18.04 2.22 -0.37
C GLY A 282 -17.31 3.54 -0.63
N ALA A 283 -17.16 4.43 0.35
CA ALA A 283 -16.52 5.72 0.11
C ALA A 283 -15.02 5.55 -0.25
N ILE A 284 -14.62 6.12 -1.38
CA ILE A 284 -13.22 6.50 -1.65
C ILE A 284 -13.14 7.98 -1.30
N MET A 285 -12.48 8.34 -0.19
CA MET A 285 -12.58 9.71 0.33
C MET A 285 -12.00 10.73 -0.65
N MET A 286 -10.85 10.42 -1.27
CA MET A 286 -10.29 11.20 -2.35
C MET A 286 -9.64 10.33 -3.43
N GLU A 287 -9.91 10.66 -4.69
CA GLU A 287 -9.18 10.18 -5.86
C GLU A 287 -8.41 11.35 -6.48
N TRP A 288 -7.11 11.16 -6.65
CA TRP A 288 -6.17 12.15 -7.15
C TRP A 288 -5.69 11.73 -8.55
N ASN A 289 -6.15 12.45 -9.56
CA ASN A 289 -5.87 12.15 -10.97
C ASN A 289 -4.93 13.14 -11.65
N VAL A 290 -4.83 14.35 -11.09
CA VAL A 290 -4.07 15.43 -11.71
C VAL A 290 -2.57 15.12 -11.74
N HIS A 291 -1.94 15.43 -12.87
CA HIS A 291 -0.51 15.53 -13.00
C HIS A 291 -0.08 17.01 -12.89
N GLU A 292 1.06 17.28 -12.27
CA GLU A 292 1.59 18.63 -12.16
C GLU A 292 1.96 19.21 -13.54
N SER A 293 1.65 20.49 -13.77
CA SER A 293 2.19 21.26 -14.92
C SER A 293 3.58 21.85 -14.65
N GLY A 294 3.99 21.91 -13.39
CA GLY A 294 5.31 22.32 -12.94
C GLY A 294 5.59 21.75 -11.56
N GLN A 295 6.86 21.67 -11.15
CA GLN A 295 7.25 20.93 -9.95
C GLN A 295 6.47 21.39 -8.70
N GLY A 296 5.70 20.47 -8.10
CA GLY A 296 4.84 20.71 -6.95
C GLY A 296 3.61 21.56 -7.21
N SER A 297 3.20 21.77 -8.47
CA SER A 297 2.01 22.59 -8.79
C SER A 297 0.69 21.89 -8.48
N ALA A 298 0.72 20.58 -8.24
CA ALA A 298 -0.42 19.81 -7.77
C ALA A 298 -0.09 19.27 -6.36
N GLY A 299 -0.82 19.66 -5.33
CA GLY A 299 -0.51 19.21 -3.96
C GLY A 299 -1.53 19.52 -2.86
N LEU A 300 -1.27 18.88 -1.71
CA LEU A 300 -1.99 19.02 -0.44
C LEU A 300 -1.06 19.56 0.65
N TRP A 301 -1.54 20.54 1.42
CA TRP A 301 -0.87 21.05 2.62
C TRP A 301 -1.83 21.13 3.80
N ASP A 302 -1.45 20.65 4.98
CA ASP A 302 -2.30 20.70 6.19
C ASP A 302 -3.73 20.17 5.91
N THR A 303 -3.83 19.15 5.06
CA THR A 303 -5.12 18.58 4.63
C THR A 303 -5.18 17.15 5.10
N HIS A 304 -6.17 16.83 5.92
CA HIS A 304 -6.23 15.57 6.65
C HIS A 304 -7.46 14.76 6.31
N PHE A 305 -7.41 13.46 6.56
CA PHE A 305 -8.50 12.52 6.43
C PHE A 305 -8.78 11.97 7.83
N ARG A 306 -10.00 12.18 8.33
CA ARG A 306 -10.41 11.72 9.66
C ARG A 306 -11.68 10.90 9.53
N VAL A 307 -11.60 9.59 9.76
CA VAL A 307 -12.75 8.70 9.62
C VAL A 307 -13.29 8.30 11.00
N GLY A 308 -14.39 8.93 11.37
CA GLY A 308 -15.08 8.73 12.65
C GLY A 308 -14.36 9.35 13.85
N GLY A 309 -14.71 8.89 15.05
CA GLY A 309 -14.11 9.33 16.32
C GLY A 309 -14.41 10.78 16.68
N ALA A 310 -15.47 11.37 16.13
CA ALA A 310 -15.83 12.76 16.36
C ALA A 310 -17.34 13.00 16.22
N ALA A 311 -17.83 14.08 16.82
CA ALA A 311 -19.22 14.50 16.78
C ALA A 311 -19.70 14.70 15.35
N GLY A 312 -20.92 14.21 15.07
CA GLY A 312 -21.58 14.31 13.76
C GLY A 312 -21.19 13.22 12.75
N THR A 313 -20.21 12.37 13.06
CA THR A 313 -19.78 11.28 12.17
C THR A 313 -20.65 10.02 12.24
N ASP A 314 -21.51 9.88 13.26
CA ASP A 314 -22.24 8.64 13.59
C ASP A 314 -21.31 7.41 13.72
N LEU A 315 -20.05 7.67 14.09
CA LEU A 315 -18.96 6.72 14.27
C LEU A 315 -18.23 7.04 15.58
N THR A 316 -18.99 7.26 16.65
CA THR A 316 -18.49 7.60 17.99
C THR A 316 -18.40 6.36 18.88
N VAL A 317 -17.93 6.49 20.13
CA VAL A 317 -17.95 5.38 21.10
C VAL A 317 -19.36 4.80 21.32
N LYS A 318 -20.40 5.63 21.15
CA LYS A 318 -21.80 5.21 21.24
C LYS A 318 -22.20 4.29 20.08
N ASP A 319 -21.63 4.51 18.90
CA ASP A 319 -22.00 3.82 17.66
C ASP A 319 -21.12 2.60 17.41
N CYS A 320 -19.82 2.74 17.72
CA CYS A 320 -18.74 1.82 17.38
C CYS A 320 -17.89 1.43 18.60
N PRO A 321 -18.48 0.89 19.69
CA PRO A 321 -17.72 0.50 20.87
C PRO A 321 -16.75 -0.64 20.57
N LYS A 322 -15.55 -0.58 21.16
CA LYS A 322 -14.56 -1.65 21.02
C LYS A 322 -15.03 -2.99 21.60
N LEU A 323 -14.45 -4.09 21.11
CA LEU A 323 -14.65 -5.43 21.66
C LEU A 323 -16.11 -5.92 21.65
N SER A 324 -16.91 -5.43 20.70
CA SER A 324 -18.32 -5.81 20.55
C SER A 324 -18.54 -7.28 20.13
N GLY A 325 -17.47 -7.99 19.75
CA GLY A 325 -17.49 -9.41 19.39
C GLY A 325 -18.02 -9.72 17.98
N LYS A 326 -18.42 -8.70 17.21
CA LYS A 326 -18.86 -8.82 15.81
C LYS A 326 -18.59 -7.51 15.07
N VAL A 327 -18.44 -7.57 13.74
CA VAL A 327 -18.40 -6.35 12.94
C VAL A 327 -19.78 -5.70 12.94
N ASN A 328 -19.85 -4.44 13.35
CA ASN A 328 -21.03 -3.60 13.14
C ASN A 328 -20.98 -3.02 11.72
N PRO A 329 -21.91 -3.35 10.81
CA PRO A 329 -21.94 -2.81 9.45
C PRO A 329 -21.99 -1.28 9.41
N ASN A 330 -22.59 -0.65 10.43
CA ASN A 330 -22.65 0.82 10.51
C ASN A 330 -21.29 1.47 10.80
N CYS A 331 -20.34 0.70 11.32
CA CYS A 331 -18.97 1.13 11.59
C CYS A 331 -18.01 0.86 10.42
N VAL A 332 -18.51 0.30 9.31
CA VAL A 332 -17.73 0.16 8.07
C VAL A 332 -17.83 1.47 7.30
N ALA A 333 -16.75 2.24 7.33
CA ALA A 333 -16.80 3.68 7.13
C ALA A 333 -16.19 4.15 5.80
N ALA A 334 -15.22 3.43 5.23
CA ALA A 334 -14.68 3.76 3.91
C ALA A 334 -13.98 2.56 3.26
N SER A 335 -13.95 2.53 1.93
CA SER A 335 -13.21 1.54 1.15
C SER A 335 -11.74 1.90 0.98
N LEU A 336 -11.45 3.20 0.79
CA LEU A 336 -10.11 3.76 0.58
C LEU A 336 -10.08 5.24 0.99
N MET A 337 -9.01 5.71 1.62
CA MET A 337 -8.88 7.12 2.00
C MET A 337 -8.31 7.98 0.85
N LEU A 338 -7.16 7.60 0.28
CA LEU A 338 -6.56 8.34 -0.85
C LEU A 338 -6.06 7.40 -1.94
N HIS A 339 -6.44 7.68 -3.18
CA HIS A 339 -5.97 6.99 -4.38
C HIS A 339 -5.18 7.95 -5.27
N LEU A 340 -3.90 7.70 -5.49
CA LEU A 340 -3.10 8.38 -6.51
C LEU A 340 -3.08 7.49 -7.74
N THR A 341 -3.81 7.88 -8.78
CA THR A 341 -4.00 7.06 -9.99
C THR A 341 -2.74 7.06 -10.86
N PRO A 342 -2.61 6.13 -11.84
CA PRO A 342 -1.35 5.91 -12.56
C PRO A 342 -0.72 7.14 -13.21
N ASP A 343 -1.55 8.00 -13.84
CA ASP A 343 -1.09 9.19 -14.56
C ASP A 343 -0.96 10.43 -13.67
N SER A 344 -1.20 10.28 -12.36
CA SER A 344 -1.14 11.39 -11.43
C SER A 344 0.28 11.67 -10.92
N SER A 345 0.48 12.87 -10.42
CA SER A 345 1.68 13.29 -9.69
C SER A 345 1.26 14.21 -8.53
N GLY A 346 2.08 14.38 -7.49
CA GLY A 346 1.67 15.30 -6.43
C GLY A 346 2.64 15.56 -5.29
N TYR A 347 2.48 16.71 -4.66
CA TYR A 347 3.22 17.15 -3.48
C TYR A 347 2.31 17.12 -2.24
N PHE A 348 2.60 16.29 -1.27
CA PHE A 348 1.79 16.10 -0.07
C PHE A 348 2.64 16.40 1.16
N GLU A 349 2.31 17.46 1.89
CA GLU A 349 3.04 17.87 3.11
C GLU A 349 2.07 18.04 4.28
N ASN A 350 2.40 17.40 5.40
CA ASN A 350 1.54 17.36 6.58
C ASN A 350 0.11 16.85 6.26
N VAL A 351 0.05 15.62 5.74
CA VAL A 351 -1.21 14.91 5.45
C VAL A 351 -1.34 13.74 6.41
N TRP A 352 -2.41 13.73 7.20
CA TRP A 352 -2.68 12.69 8.18
C TRP A 352 -3.97 11.98 7.80
N MET A 353 -3.89 10.66 7.67
CA MET A 353 -4.97 9.79 7.25
C MET A 353 -5.29 8.81 8.37
N TRP A 354 -6.25 9.18 9.19
CA TRP A 354 -6.54 8.52 10.47
C TRP A 354 -7.92 7.89 10.45
N THR A 355 -7.94 6.56 10.60
CA THR A 355 -9.17 5.86 11.02
C THR A 355 -9.21 5.92 12.53
N ALA A 356 -10.28 6.45 13.10
CA ALA A 356 -10.30 6.70 14.52
C ALA A 356 -10.12 5.41 15.35
N ASP A 357 -9.06 5.36 16.15
CA ASP A 357 -8.83 4.32 17.16
C ASP A 357 -9.51 4.67 18.50
N HIS A 358 -9.87 5.94 18.69
CA HIS A 358 -10.60 6.45 19.85
C HIS A 358 -11.55 7.61 19.49
N ASP A 359 -12.50 7.87 20.38
CA ASP A 359 -13.41 9.01 20.30
C ASP A 359 -12.76 10.27 20.86
N PHE A 360 -12.36 11.16 19.97
CA PHE A 360 -11.64 12.39 20.26
C PHE A 360 -12.46 13.39 21.07
N ASP A 361 -13.79 13.37 20.94
CA ASP A 361 -14.68 14.34 21.61
C ASP A 361 -15.10 13.87 23.02
N THR A 362 -14.55 12.75 23.50
CA THR A 362 -14.75 12.27 24.87
C THR A 362 -13.56 12.61 25.76
N ALA A 363 -13.83 12.99 27.01
CA ALA A 363 -12.76 13.32 27.97
C ALA A 363 -11.82 12.12 28.24
N ASP A 364 -12.37 10.90 28.21
CA ASP A 364 -11.62 9.67 28.46
C ASP A 364 -10.91 9.13 27.20
N GLN A 365 -11.09 9.77 26.04
CA GLN A 365 -10.57 9.30 24.74
C GLN A 365 -10.83 7.80 24.53
N THR A 366 -12.09 7.41 24.65
CA THR A 366 -12.45 5.98 24.69
C THR A 366 -12.21 5.33 23.33
N GLN A 367 -11.51 4.19 23.32
CA GLN A 367 -11.21 3.44 22.11
C GLN A 367 -12.46 2.89 21.39
N VAL A 368 -12.42 2.84 20.05
CA VAL A 368 -13.53 2.47 19.16
C VAL A 368 -13.13 1.50 18.05
N ASP A 369 -14.10 0.73 17.53
CA ASP A 369 -13.92 -0.19 16.39
C ASP A 369 -14.53 0.40 15.11
N ILE A 370 -13.74 1.13 14.32
CA ILE A 370 -14.15 1.67 13.01
C ILE A 370 -13.34 1.00 11.90
N TYR A 371 -14.01 0.63 10.80
CA TYR A 371 -13.39 -0.16 9.73
C TYR A 371 -13.25 0.67 8.46
N VAL A 372 -12.00 0.96 8.09
CA VAL A 372 -11.61 1.47 6.78
C VAL A 372 -10.76 0.44 6.07
N GLY A 373 -11.06 0.14 4.81
CA GLY A 373 -10.38 -0.92 4.09
C GLY A 373 -8.91 -0.63 3.86
N ARG A 374 -8.62 0.55 3.31
CA ARG A 374 -7.32 0.91 2.73
C ARG A 374 -6.97 2.35 3.06
N GLY A 375 -5.70 2.59 3.33
CA GLY A 375 -5.15 3.91 3.58
C GLY A 375 -4.87 4.69 2.30
N MET A 376 -3.60 4.72 1.89
CA MET A 376 -3.13 5.36 0.66
C MET A 376 -2.73 4.30 -0.37
N LEU A 377 -3.41 4.29 -1.52
CA LEU A 377 -3.03 3.52 -2.71
C LEU A 377 -2.31 4.43 -3.69
N ILE A 378 -1.10 4.05 -4.09
CA ILE A 378 -0.23 4.81 -4.97
C ILE A 378 0.09 3.98 -6.21
N GLU A 379 -0.40 4.43 -7.36
CA GLU A 379 -0.07 3.88 -8.68
C GLU A 379 0.66 4.89 -9.57
N SER A 380 0.67 6.16 -9.14
CA SER A 380 1.37 7.30 -9.75
C SER A 380 2.76 6.91 -10.27
N LYS A 381 3.04 7.24 -11.53
CA LYS A 381 4.38 7.16 -12.12
C LYS A 381 5.28 8.35 -11.79
N GLY A 382 4.75 9.30 -11.01
CA GLY A 382 5.46 10.42 -10.43
C GLY A 382 5.61 11.60 -11.38
N PRO A 383 6.30 12.67 -10.93
CA PRO A 383 6.99 12.75 -9.64
C PRO A 383 6.04 12.98 -8.46
N THR A 384 6.30 12.28 -7.35
CA THR A 384 5.47 12.40 -6.13
C THR A 384 6.33 12.57 -4.88
N TRP A 385 5.90 13.46 -3.97
CA TRP A 385 6.58 13.75 -2.70
C TRP A 385 5.61 13.62 -1.53
N LEU A 386 5.97 12.79 -0.55
CA LEU A 386 5.21 12.59 0.69
C LEU A 386 6.06 13.03 1.88
N TRP A 387 5.84 14.26 2.35
CA TRP A 387 6.59 14.87 3.45
C TRP A 387 5.79 14.86 4.74
N GLY A 388 6.26 14.06 5.71
CA GLY A 388 5.61 13.94 7.02
C GLY A 388 4.17 13.44 6.94
N THR A 389 3.89 12.46 6.06
CA THR A 389 2.56 11.86 5.96
C THR A 389 2.39 10.71 6.96
N SER A 390 1.18 10.55 7.48
CA SER A 390 0.83 9.42 8.35
C SER A 390 -0.45 8.75 7.86
N VAL A 391 -0.49 7.41 7.86
CA VAL A 391 -1.68 6.62 7.51
C VAL A 391 -1.86 5.52 8.52
N GLU A 392 -3.03 5.46 9.17
CA GLU A 392 -3.21 4.63 10.36
C GLU A 392 -4.55 3.90 10.38
N HIS A 393 -4.49 2.72 11.01
CA HIS A 393 -5.64 1.93 11.44
C HIS A 393 -6.57 1.44 10.31
N CYS A 394 -6.07 1.32 9.08
CA CYS A 394 -6.78 0.66 7.98
C CYS A 394 -6.61 -0.87 8.05
N VAL A 395 -7.62 -1.60 7.58
CA VAL A 395 -7.74 -3.06 7.75
C VAL A 395 -6.75 -3.86 6.89
N LEU A 396 -6.52 -3.44 5.64
CA LEU A 396 -5.67 -4.17 4.68
C LEU A 396 -4.25 -3.64 4.65
N TYR A 397 -4.10 -2.32 4.46
CA TYR A 397 -2.81 -1.66 4.42
C TYR A 397 -2.93 -0.17 4.73
N GLN A 398 -1.83 0.40 5.23
CA GLN A 398 -1.68 1.84 5.42
C GLN A 398 -1.15 2.49 4.14
N TYR A 399 0.04 2.09 3.66
CA TYR A 399 0.56 2.50 2.36
C TYR A 399 0.70 1.30 1.43
N GLN A 400 0.19 1.41 0.20
CA GLN A 400 0.43 0.44 -0.86
C GLN A 400 0.86 1.12 -2.14
N LEU A 401 1.98 0.66 -2.67
CA LEU A 401 2.54 1.08 -3.94
C LEU A 401 2.39 -0.08 -4.91
N SER A 402 1.71 0.20 -6.02
CA SER A 402 1.29 -0.79 -6.98
C SER A 402 1.67 -0.30 -8.37
N GLY A 403 2.79 -0.79 -8.88
CA GLY A 403 3.35 -0.27 -10.14
C GLY A 403 3.91 1.15 -10.02
N ALA A 404 4.04 1.73 -8.82
CA ALA A 404 4.39 3.14 -8.66
C ALA A 404 5.83 3.42 -9.11
N GLN A 405 6.10 4.64 -9.57
CA GLN A 405 7.44 5.07 -9.95
C GLN A 405 7.75 6.49 -9.50
N ASN A 406 9.05 6.79 -9.34
CA ASN A 406 9.59 8.13 -9.15
C ASN A 406 8.90 8.90 -8.02
N PHE A 407 9.09 8.45 -6.78
CA PHE A 407 8.61 9.21 -5.62
C PHE A 407 9.55 9.12 -4.43
N VAL A 408 9.41 10.11 -3.55
CA VAL A 408 10.12 10.17 -2.27
C VAL A 408 9.12 10.33 -1.14
N MET A 409 9.35 9.61 -0.05
CA MET A 409 8.51 9.65 1.14
C MET A 409 9.38 9.71 2.41
N GLY A 410 9.08 10.62 3.33
CA GLY A 410 9.90 10.82 4.52
C GLY A 410 9.39 11.90 5.48
N LEU A 411 9.42 11.68 6.79
CA LEU A 411 9.20 10.37 7.42
C LEU A 411 7.74 9.97 7.19
N ILE A 412 7.51 8.70 6.83
CA ILE A 412 6.16 8.13 6.91
C ILE A 412 5.91 7.41 8.22
N GLN A 413 4.67 7.47 8.71
CA GLN A 413 4.26 6.84 9.94
C GLN A 413 3.00 5.99 9.74
N THR A 414 2.91 4.87 10.45
CA THR A 414 1.75 3.97 10.41
C THR A 414 1.49 3.24 11.72
N GLU A 415 0.21 2.98 12.01
CA GLU A 415 -0.22 2.06 13.06
C GLU A 415 -1.22 1.01 12.54
N THR A 416 -1.05 -0.24 13.00
CA THR A 416 -2.04 -1.30 12.79
C THR A 416 -3.28 -1.06 13.67
N PRO A 417 -4.53 -1.26 13.18
CA PRO A 417 -5.73 -1.03 13.99
C PRO A 417 -5.77 -1.92 15.24
N TYR A 418 -6.18 -1.35 16.38
CA TYR A 418 -6.01 -1.99 17.69
C TYR A 418 -6.89 -3.23 17.93
N PHE A 419 -8.04 -3.29 17.25
CA PHE A 419 -8.96 -4.43 17.32
C PHE A 419 -8.41 -5.71 16.65
N ARG A 420 -7.41 -5.56 15.79
CA ARG A 420 -6.78 -6.69 15.09
C ARG A 420 -6.18 -7.68 16.09
N SER A 421 -6.34 -8.99 15.92
CA SER A 421 -6.71 -9.76 14.73
C SER A 421 -8.20 -10.08 14.54
N PHE A 422 -9.14 -9.38 15.21
CA PHE A 422 -10.59 -9.63 15.03
C PHE A 422 -11.35 -8.39 14.49
N PRO A 423 -12.11 -8.50 13.39
CA PRO A 423 -12.12 -9.64 12.45
C PRO A 423 -10.74 -9.84 11.80
N GLU A 424 -10.45 -11.04 11.30
CA GLU A 424 -9.23 -11.33 10.54
C GLU A 424 -9.27 -10.61 9.19
N ALA A 425 -8.12 -10.18 8.66
CA ALA A 425 -8.07 -9.51 7.35
C ALA A 425 -8.23 -10.61 6.31
N PRO A 426 -8.94 -10.34 5.21
CA PRO A 426 -9.37 -9.02 4.72
C PRO A 426 -10.69 -8.47 5.28
N ALA A 427 -11.40 -9.22 6.13
CA ALA A 427 -12.73 -8.82 6.60
C ALA A 427 -12.71 -7.50 7.41
N PRO A 428 -13.75 -6.65 7.27
CA PRO A 428 -15.01 -6.90 6.57
C PRO A 428 -15.00 -6.63 5.05
N PHE A 429 -13.84 -6.33 4.47
CA PHE A 429 -13.70 -6.05 3.04
C PHE A 429 -13.35 -7.30 2.25
N LYS A 430 -13.68 -7.29 0.96
CA LYS A 430 -13.24 -8.32 0.01
C LYS A 430 -12.07 -7.80 -0.82
N PRO A 431 -10.98 -8.58 -1.03
CA PRO A 431 -9.91 -8.21 -1.95
C PRO A 431 -10.41 -8.16 -3.39
N GLY A 432 -9.82 -7.32 -4.22
CA GLY A 432 -10.05 -7.27 -5.68
C GLY A 432 -10.78 -6.02 -6.17
N ALA A 433 -11.27 -5.17 -5.27
CA ALA A 433 -11.82 -3.86 -5.65
C ALA A 433 -10.73 -2.92 -6.17
N PHE A 434 -9.50 -3.08 -5.66
CA PHE A 434 -8.36 -2.23 -5.99
C PHE A 434 -7.16 -3.10 -6.38
N PRO A 435 -6.26 -2.57 -7.25
CA PRO A 435 -5.07 -3.28 -7.67
C PRO A 435 -4.23 -3.80 -6.51
N ASN A 436 -3.82 -5.07 -6.62
CA ASN A 436 -2.91 -5.72 -5.68
C ASN A 436 -3.39 -5.80 -4.22
N ASP A 437 -4.70 -5.78 -3.95
CA ASP A 437 -5.22 -6.01 -2.60
C ASP A 437 -4.64 -7.29 -1.94
N PRO A 438 -4.24 -7.24 -0.65
CA PRO A 438 -3.73 -8.42 0.04
C PRO A 438 -4.86 -9.39 0.41
N ASP A 439 -4.64 -10.68 0.12
CA ASP A 439 -5.59 -11.77 0.37
C ASP A 439 -5.40 -12.50 1.72
N PHE A 440 -4.19 -12.46 2.28
CA PHE A 440 -3.79 -13.14 3.53
C PHE A 440 -3.92 -14.68 3.53
N HIS A 441 -3.87 -15.35 2.38
CA HIS A 441 -3.99 -16.81 2.26
C HIS A 441 -2.92 -17.61 3.02
N ASN A 442 -1.74 -17.03 3.20
CA ASN A 442 -0.62 -17.66 3.90
C ASN A 442 -0.76 -17.63 5.44
N CYS A 443 -1.89 -17.14 5.96
CA CYS A 443 -2.18 -17.09 7.38
C CYS A 443 -3.16 -18.19 7.80
N THR A 444 -2.88 -18.85 8.92
CA THR A 444 -3.85 -19.77 9.53
C THR A 444 -4.97 -18.98 10.22
N LYS A 445 -6.20 -19.50 10.18
CA LYS A 445 -7.40 -18.94 10.87
C LYS A 445 -7.31 -18.90 12.40
N THR A 446 -6.20 -19.33 12.97
CA THR A 446 -5.93 -19.32 14.41
C THR A 446 -4.78 -18.40 14.76
N SER A 447 -4.07 -17.86 13.76
CA SER A 447 -2.97 -16.95 13.98
C SER A 447 -3.52 -15.60 14.44
N LYS A 448 -2.99 -15.12 15.57
CA LYS A 448 -3.38 -13.82 16.11
C LYS A 448 -2.54 -12.67 15.55
N SER A 449 -1.46 -12.95 14.84
CA SER A 449 -0.42 -11.99 14.46
C SER A 449 -0.09 -12.01 12.95
N CYS A 450 -0.56 -13.00 12.19
CA CYS A 450 -0.25 -13.12 10.75
C CYS A 450 -1.15 -12.24 9.88
N ALA A 451 -2.47 -12.45 9.96
CA ALA A 451 -3.42 -11.62 9.24
C ALA A 451 -3.55 -10.31 9.99
N MET A 452 -2.71 -9.33 9.66
CA MET A 452 -2.66 -7.98 10.22
C MET A 452 -2.41 -6.99 9.09
N ALA A 453 -2.86 -5.75 9.23
CA ALA A 453 -2.70 -4.76 8.18
C ALA A 453 -1.22 -4.52 7.85
N TRP A 454 -0.88 -4.42 6.57
CA TRP A 454 0.46 -4.05 6.17
C TRP A 454 0.70 -2.56 6.42
N ALA A 455 1.84 -2.20 6.98
CA ALA A 455 2.22 -0.79 7.12
C ALA A 455 2.64 -0.21 5.77
N LEU A 456 3.53 -0.91 5.08
CA LEU A 456 4.03 -0.52 3.76
C LEU A 456 4.05 -1.75 2.85
N ARG A 457 3.52 -1.62 1.64
CA ARG A 457 3.65 -2.62 0.58
C ARG A 457 4.22 -1.96 -0.68
N ILE A 458 5.26 -2.55 -1.25
CA ILE A 458 5.88 -2.09 -2.51
C ILE A 458 5.83 -3.23 -3.51
N ILE A 459 5.02 -3.09 -4.56
CA ILE A 459 4.71 -4.14 -5.52
C ILE A 459 4.90 -3.60 -6.94
N ASP A 460 5.67 -4.30 -7.77
CA ASP A 460 5.96 -3.91 -9.16
C ASP A 460 6.46 -2.46 -9.32
N SER A 461 7.10 -1.91 -8.29
CA SER A 461 7.42 -0.48 -8.23
C SER A 461 8.92 -0.24 -8.38
N SER A 462 9.30 0.96 -8.83
CA SER A 462 10.71 1.34 -8.98
C SER A 462 11.00 2.82 -8.75
N ALA A 463 12.27 3.18 -8.58
CA ALA A 463 12.70 4.54 -8.21
C ALA A 463 11.95 5.04 -6.96
N VAL A 464 12.01 4.21 -5.91
CA VAL A 464 11.32 4.42 -4.63
C VAL A 464 12.33 4.89 -3.59
N HIS A 465 12.13 6.09 -3.05
CA HIS A 465 12.97 6.63 -1.99
C HIS A 465 12.18 6.77 -0.68
N VAL A 466 12.31 5.80 0.22
CA VAL A 466 11.83 5.92 1.61
C VAL A 466 12.95 6.49 2.45
N LEU A 467 12.93 7.78 2.75
CA LEU A 467 13.99 8.42 3.53
C LEU A 467 13.93 8.04 5.00
N SER A 468 12.73 7.84 5.53
CA SER A 468 12.53 7.27 6.86
C SER A 468 11.11 6.75 7.02
N ALA A 469 10.95 5.73 7.87
CA ALA A 469 9.67 5.13 8.17
C ALA A 469 9.58 4.71 9.63
N GLY A 470 8.46 5.05 10.29
CA GLY A 470 8.07 4.57 11.60
C GLY A 470 6.82 3.68 11.50
N LEU A 471 7.00 2.36 11.59
CA LEU A 471 5.94 1.40 11.33
C LEU A 471 5.58 0.61 12.60
N TYR A 472 4.38 0.80 13.15
CA TYR A 472 4.06 0.33 14.51
C TYR A 472 2.86 -0.62 14.56
N SER A 473 2.97 -1.60 15.46
CA SER A 473 1.91 -2.53 15.82
C SER A 473 1.88 -2.69 17.34
N PHE A 474 0.97 -1.96 18.00
CA PHE A 474 0.98 -1.87 19.46
C PHE A 474 0.17 -2.96 20.16
N PHE A 475 -0.78 -3.57 19.46
CA PHE A 475 -1.83 -4.37 20.09
C PHE A 475 -2.09 -5.69 19.39
N ASN A 476 -2.61 -6.62 20.17
CA ASN A 476 -3.37 -7.77 19.73
C ASN A 476 -4.74 -7.76 20.43
N ARG A 477 -5.80 -7.36 19.73
CA ARG A 477 -7.17 -7.22 20.26
C ARG A 477 -7.20 -6.36 21.52
N TYR A 478 -6.61 -5.16 21.44
CA TYR A 478 -6.44 -4.22 22.55
C TYR A 478 -5.54 -4.69 23.70
N ASP A 479 -4.91 -5.86 23.61
CA ASP A 479 -3.91 -6.33 24.56
C ASP A 479 -2.49 -5.97 24.09
N GLN A 480 -1.64 -5.51 25.01
CA GLN A 480 -0.25 -5.10 24.71
C GLN A 480 0.81 -6.08 25.23
N THR A 481 0.43 -7.25 25.72
CA THR A 481 1.40 -8.24 26.25
C THR A 481 2.40 -8.70 25.19
N CYS A 482 2.01 -8.64 23.92
CA CYS A 482 2.86 -8.92 22.76
C CYS A 482 4.09 -8.01 22.66
N LEU A 483 4.05 -6.78 23.19
CA LEU A 483 5.22 -5.89 23.25
C LEU A 483 6.26 -6.38 24.28
N ASN A 484 5.81 -7.10 25.32
CA ASN A 484 6.64 -7.58 26.42
C ASN A 484 7.19 -8.99 26.22
N SER A 485 6.93 -9.63 25.08
CA SER A 485 7.37 -11.01 24.78
C SER A 485 8.87 -11.17 24.54
N GLY A 486 9.63 -10.05 24.53
CA GLY A 486 11.02 -10.00 24.10
C GLY A 486 11.23 -10.21 22.60
N ARG A 487 10.17 -10.58 21.85
CA ARG A 487 10.16 -10.64 20.38
C ARG A 487 9.47 -9.43 19.76
N HIS A 488 8.55 -8.79 20.49
CA HIS A 488 7.59 -7.82 19.96
C HIS A 488 6.78 -8.45 18.84
N ASP A 489 5.92 -9.40 19.20
CA ASP A 489 5.17 -10.29 18.33
C ASP A 489 3.68 -9.93 18.28
N CYS A 490 3.37 -8.63 18.27
CA CYS A 490 2.00 -8.16 18.05
C CYS A 490 1.53 -8.50 16.63
N GLN A 491 2.48 -8.49 15.69
CA GLN A 491 2.30 -8.80 14.28
C GLN A 491 3.52 -9.56 13.75
N ASP A 492 3.31 -10.49 12.82
CA ASP A 492 4.41 -11.29 12.27
C ASP A 492 5.24 -10.46 11.27
N LYS A 493 4.57 -9.72 10.38
CA LYS A 493 5.18 -9.04 9.23
C LYS A 493 4.54 -7.68 9.00
N ILE A 494 5.34 -6.63 8.82
CA ILE A 494 4.83 -5.24 8.77
C ILE A 494 5.11 -4.50 7.46
N PHE A 495 6.23 -4.77 6.80
CA PHE A 495 6.59 -4.18 5.50
C PHE A 495 6.85 -5.30 4.49
N TYR A 496 6.06 -5.31 3.42
CA TYR A 496 6.14 -6.27 2.33
C TYR A 496 6.71 -5.66 1.04
N THR A 497 7.49 -6.44 0.31
CA THR A 497 7.97 -6.04 -1.02
C THR A 497 7.97 -7.21 -2.00
N GLU A 498 7.64 -6.92 -3.24
CA GLU A 498 7.43 -7.90 -4.31
C GLU A 498 7.79 -7.30 -5.68
N GLN A 499 8.55 -8.05 -6.47
CA GLN A 499 8.89 -7.73 -7.86
C GLN A 499 9.30 -6.26 -8.09
N SER A 500 10.03 -5.66 -7.15
CA SER A 500 10.35 -4.22 -7.16
C SER A 500 11.86 -4.01 -7.18
N TYR A 501 12.37 -2.93 -7.77
CA TYR A 501 13.81 -2.63 -7.86
C TYR A 501 14.06 -1.13 -7.81
N ASP A 502 15.31 -0.70 -7.60
CA ASP A 502 15.64 0.69 -7.27
C ASP A 502 14.81 1.21 -6.07
N VAL A 503 14.68 0.34 -5.06
CA VAL A 503 13.99 0.61 -3.80
C VAL A 503 15.02 0.89 -2.72
N TRP A 504 15.02 2.12 -2.23
CA TRP A 504 15.93 2.61 -1.21
C TRP A 504 15.15 2.93 0.06
N VAL A 505 15.39 2.13 1.10
CA VAL A 505 14.77 2.34 2.41
C VAL A 505 15.85 2.74 3.38
N GLN A 506 15.88 4.02 3.69
CA GLN A 506 16.77 4.64 4.66
C GLN A 506 16.01 4.85 5.96
N ASN A 507 16.71 4.74 7.08
CA ASN A 507 16.19 5.00 8.42
C ASN A 507 14.83 4.36 8.73
N LEU A 508 14.79 3.01 8.77
CA LEU A 508 13.58 2.23 9.04
C LEU A 508 13.49 1.89 10.53
N VAL A 509 12.36 2.24 11.14
CA VAL A 509 11.99 1.96 12.52
C VAL A 509 10.71 1.15 12.54
N THR A 510 10.71 0.06 13.30
CA THR A 510 9.52 -0.78 13.49
C THR A 510 9.29 -1.10 14.95
N LEU A 511 8.02 -1.28 15.33
CA LEU A 511 7.63 -1.70 16.67
C LEU A 511 6.54 -2.76 16.59
N GLY A 512 6.66 -3.81 17.42
CA GLY A 512 5.60 -4.82 17.52
C GLY A 512 5.59 -5.87 16.42
N SER A 513 6.58 -5.86 15.51
CA SER A 513 6.71 -6.80 14.41
C SER A 513 7.89 -7.76 14.57
N ILE A 514 7.69 -9.05 14.27
CA ILE A 514 8.79 -10.04 14.21
C ILE A 514 9.71 -9.75 13.02
N GLU A 515 9.16 -9.54 11.84
CA GLU A 515 9.86 -9.18 10.62
C GLU A 515 9.66 -7.69 10.32
N MET A 516 10.76 -6.93 10.33
CA MET A 516 10.78 -5.51 9.93
C MET A 516 10.53 -5.35 8.44
N VAL A 517 11.05 -6.27 7.63
CA VAL A 517 10.90 -6.32 6.17
C VAL A 517 10.74 -7.78 5.74
N SER A 518 9.74 -8.06 4.92
CA SER A 518 9.36 -9.40 4.46
C SER A 518 9.28 -9.46 2.93
N PRO A 519 10.41 -9.55 2.21
CA PRO A 519 10.39 -9.70 0.75
C PRO A 519 9.81 -11.06 0.34
N LEU A 520 8.98 -11.10 -0.70
CA LEU A 520 8.47 -12.36 -1.27
C LEU A 520 9.64 -13.27 -1.69
N ASN A 521 9.63 -14.53 -1.25
CA ASN A 521 10.70 -15.51 -1.55
C ASN A 521 12.12 -15.04 -1.16
N GLY A 522 12.26 -13.97 -0.36
CA GLY A 522 13.53 -13.40 0.05
C GLY A 522 13.85 -13.67 1.51
N VAL A 523 15.00 -13.17 1.95
CA VAL A 523 15.44 -13.27 3.35
C VAL A 523 14.79 -12.14 4.16
N PRO A 524 13.99 -12.46 5.22
CA PRO A 524 13.36 -11.45 6.04
C PRO A 524 14.37 -10.73 6.93
N THR A 525 14.12 -9.44 7.18
CA THR A 525 14.89 -8.65 8.15
C THR A 525 14.20 -8.72 9.50
N LEU A 526 14.80 -9.40 10.47
CA LEU A 526 14.19 -9.63 11.78
C LEU A 526 14.30 -8.41 12.70
N GLY A 527 13.26 -8.14 13.50
CA GLY A 527 13.24 -7.03 14.45
C GLY A 527 14.15 -7.27 15.66
N LYS A 528 14.15 -8.48 16.23
CA LYS A 528 14.89 -8.79 17.47
C LYS A 528 16.40 -8.48 17.39
N PRO A 529 17.14 -8.85 16.33
CA PRO A 529 18.57 -8.50 16.20
C PRO A 529 18.85 -7.00 16.00
N ASN A 530 17.83 -6.22 15.63
CA ASN A 530 17.91 -4.80 15.32
C ASN A 530 17.27 -3.92 16.41
N ARG A 531 17.05 -4.47 17.61
CA ARG A 531 16.45 -3.77 18.74
C ARG A 531 17.36 -2.63 19.21
N ASN A 532 16.84 -1.42 19.28
CA ASN A 532 17.54 -0.24 19.77
C ASN A 532 16.59 0.64 20.60
N GLY A 533 16.61 0.43 21.92
CA GLY A 533 15.62 1.00 22.84
C GLY A 533 14.25 0.34 22.70
N PHE A 534 13.18 1.14 22.74
CA PHE A 534 11.81 0.65 22.64
C PHE A 534 11.50 -0.03 21.29
N ALA A 535 12.01 0.53 20.19
CA ALA A 535 11.76 0.04 18.83
C ALA A 535 12.95 -0.75 18.26
N SER A 536 12.75 -1.36 17.09
CA SER A 536 13.83 -1.91 16.27
C SER A 536 14.14 -0.96 15.12
N SER A 537 15.41 -0.65 14.90
CA SER A 537 15.83 0.33 13.88
C SER A 537 17.01 -0.17 13.07
N ILE A 538 16.99 0.11 11.76
CA ILE A 538 18.14 -0.05 10.86
C ILE A 538 18.41 1.25 10.10
N LEU A 539 19.68 1.48 9.80
CA LEU A 539 20.14 2.65 9.07
C LEU A 539 19.68 2.63 7.61
N ALA A 540 19.74 1.46 6.98
CA ALA A 540 19.26 1.24 5.63
C ALA A 540 18.94 -0.24 5.37
N TRP A 541 17.95 -0.48 4.52
CA TRP A 541 17.70 -1.74 3.86
C TRP A 541 17.91 -1.57 2.36
N LEU A 542 18.84 -2.35 1.81
CA LEU A 542 19.33 -2.22 0.43
C LEU A 542 18.89 -3.40 -0.47
N GLY A 543 17.95 -4.22 0.01
CA GLY A 543 17.42 -5.40 -0.67
C GLY A 543 16.99 -5.16 -2.12
N GLY A 544 16.34 -4.03 -2.38
CA GLY A 544 15.82 -3.64 -3.69
C GLY A 544 16.65 -2.57 -4.41
N SER A 545 17.80 -2.14 -3.88
CA SER A 545 18.54 -0.98 -4.43
C SER A 545 19.15 -1.22 -5.81
N LYS A 546 19.67 -2.43 -6.06
CA LYS A 546 20.31 -2.83 -7.34
C LYS A 546 19.74 -4.10 -7.93
N ASN A 547 18.95 -4.85 -7.15
CA ASN A 547 18.35 -6.12 -7.51
C ASN A 547 16.84 -6.03 -7.39
N ILE A 548 16.14 -6.95 -8.05
CA ILE A 548 14.72 -7.16 -7.81
C ILE A 548 14.57 -7.74 -6.40
N THR A 549 13.84 -7.03 -5.55
CA THR A 549 13.43 -7.51 -4.24
C THR A 549 12.08 -8.21 -4.36
N GLY A 550 11.92 -9.28 -3.60
CA GLY A 550 10.65 -9.99 -3.55
C GLY A 550 10.34 -10.74 -4.85
N GLN A 551 11.31 -11.39 -5.49
CA GLN A 551 11.14 -11.98 -6.81
C GLN A 551 10.06 -13.07 -6.78
N ARG A 552 9.11 -12.97 -7.72
CA ARG A 552 8.07 -13.99 -7.86
C ARG A 552 8.64 -15.28 -8.44
N THR A 553 7.98 -16.39 -8.12
CA THR A 553 8.21 -17.66 -8.81
C THR A 553 7.75 -17.57 -10.27
N PHE A 554 6.62 -16.92 -10.50
CA PHE A 554 6.04 -16.68 -11.82
C PHE A 554 5.95 -15.17 -12.07
N GLU A 555 6.42 -14.70 -13.24
CA GLU A 555 6.17 -13.32 -13.65
C GLU A 555 4.66 -13.02 -13.67
N GLY A 556 3.89 -14.01 -14.13
CA GLY A 556 2.44 -13.98 -14.21
C GLY A 556 1.93 -13.29 -15.47
N TYR A 557 0.63 -13.39 -15.71
CA TYR A 557 -0.05 -12.81 -16.87
C TYR A 557 -1.39 -12.22 -16.48
N ARG A 558 -2.00 -11.47 -17.39
CA ARG A 558 -3.35 -10.92 -17.23
C ARG A 558 -4.23 -11.41 -18.35
N ILE A 559 -5.37 -12.01 -18.01
CA ILE A 559 -6.38 -12.45 -19.00
C ILE A 559 -6.96 -11.24 -19.74
N HIS A 560 -7.17 -10.12 -19.02
CA HIS A 560 -7.64 -8.87 -19.57
C HIS A 560 -6.68 -7.73 -19.22
N THR A 561 -6.66 -6.70 -20.04
CA THR A 561 -5.90 -5.46 -19.79
C THR A 561 -6.83 -4.27 -19.89
N GLU A 562 -6.36 -3.11 -19.47
CA GLU A 562 -7.05 -1.83 -19.59
C GLU A 562 -7.37 -1.48 -21.06
N LYS A 563 -6.72 -2.16 -22.02
CA LYS A 563 -6.94 -2.02 -23.47
C LYS A 563 -7.91 -3.07 -24.04
N THR A 564 -8.41 -4.00 -23.23
CA THR A 564 -9.38 -4.98 -23.69
C THR A 564 -10.65 -4.26 -24.16
N LEU A 565 -11.12 -4.60 -25.37
CA LEU A 565 -12.32 -4.00 -25.94
C LEU A 565 -13.52 -4.19 -25.00
N ASP A 566 -14.34 -3.15 -24.85
CA ASP A 566 -15.55 -3.13 -24.01
C ASP A 566 -15.31 -3.26 -22.48
N ILE A 567 -14.06 -3.15 -22.00
CA ILE A 567 -13.77 -3.24 -20.56
C ILE A 567 -14.38 -2.07 -19.76
N ASP A 568 -14.52 -0.91 -20.40
CA ASP A 568 -15.10 0.32 -19.86
C ASP A 568 -16.59 0.19 -19.52
N ARG A 569 -17.28 -0.84 -20.04
CA ARG A 569 -18.68 -1.15 -19.70
C ARG A 569 -18.86 -1.70 -18.30
N PHE A 570 -17.79 -2.24 -17.71
CA PHE A 570 -17.84 -2.78 -16.35
C PHE A 570 -17.60 -1.67 -15.32
N PRO A 571 -18.18 -1.76 -14.11
CA PRO A 571 -17.80 -0.88 -13.01
C PRO A 571 -16.29 -1.00 -12.73
N GLU A 572 -15.66 0.09 -12.28
CA GLU A 572 -14.21 0.16 -12.05
C GLU A 572 -13.67 -0.98 -11.17
N ALA A 573 -14.34 -1.32 -10.06
CA ALA A 573 -13.94 -2.45 -9.21
C ALA A 573 -13.96 -3.81 -9.96
N CYS A 574 -14.87 -3.99 -10.91
CA CYS A 574 -14.88 -5.17 -11.79
C CYS A 574 -13.74 -5.10 -12.81
N GLN A 575 -13.44 -3.92 -13.37
CA GLN A 575 -12.30 -3.75 -14.26
C GLN A 575 -11.00 -4.13 -13.54
N ASN A 576 -10.79 -3.64 -12.31
CA ASN A 576 -9.63 -3.97 -11.47
C ASN A 576 -9.53 -5.48 -11.19
N ALA A 577 -10.66 -6.15 -10.93
CA ALA A 577 -10.68 -7.60 -10.76
C ALA A 577 -10.29 -8.35 -12.05
N LEU A 578 -10.85 -7.95 -13.19
CA LEU A 578 -10.58 -8.56 -14.50
C LEU A 578 -9.12 -8.38 -14.95
N THR A 579 -8.52 -7.24 -14.67
CA THR A 579 -7.12 -6.92 -15.05
C THR A 579 -6.09 -7.33 -14.00
N SER A 580 -6.52 -7.97 -12.91
CA SER A 580 -5.60 -8.41 -11.85
C SER A 580 -4.60 -9.44 -12.35
N LEU A 581 -3.36 -9.34 -11.85
CA LEU A 581 -2.26 -10.22 -12.24
C LEU A 581 -2.47 -11.64 -11.68
N ILE A 582 -2.43 -12.63 -12.55
CA ILE A 582 -2.45 -14.04 -12.19
C ILE A 582 -1.00 -14.55 -12.12
N ARG A 583 -0.56 -14.87 -10.89
CA ARG A 583 0.78 -15.40 -10.61
C ARG A 583 0.84 -16.91 -10.89
N CYS A 584 0.77 -17.29 -12.16
CA CYS A 584 0.86 -18.68 -12.62
C CYS A 584 1.83 -18.78 -13.81
N ASP A 585 2.24 -20.00 -14.16
CA ASP A 585 2.96 -20.32 -15.38
C ASP A 585 2.24 -19.75 -16.62
N ASN A 586 2.98 -18.98 -17.43
CA ASN A 586 2.45 -18.29 -18.61
C ASN A 586 1.91 -19.25 -19.66
N TYR A 587 2.28 -20.54 -19.64
CA TYR A 587 1.69 -21.54 -20.54
C TYR A 587 0.16 -21.65 -20.39
N THR A 588 -0.38 -21.27 -19.23
CA THR A 588 -1.82 -21.30 -18.96
C THR A 588 -2.58 -20.08 -19.48
N GLU A 589 -1.88 -19.03 -19.94
CA GLU A 589 -2.48 -17.79 -20.46
C GLU A 589 -3.40 -18.03 -21.66
N GLU A 590 -3.03 -18.97 -22.54
CA GLU A 590 -3.79 -19.28 -23.75
C GLU A 590 -4.97 -20.23 -23.50
N TRP A 591 -5.17 -20.71 -22.26
CA TRP A 591 -6.22 -21.68 -21.93
C TRP A 591 -7.60 -21.03 -21.76
N THR A 592 -7.93 -20.10 -22.64
CA THR A 592 -9.12 -19.24 -22.59
C THR A 592 -10.29 -19.79 -23.42
N THR A 593 -10.19 -21.02 -23.89
CA THR A 593 -11.25 -21.74 -24.61
C THR A 593 -11.34 -23.19 -24.15
N ALA A 594 -12.51 -23.83 -24.30
CA ALA A 594 -12.67 -25.25 -24.01
C ALA A 594 -11.73 -26.10 -24.89
N SER A 595 -10.77 -26.76 -24.26
CA SER A 595 -9.78 -27.64 -24.90
C SER A 595 -9.45 -28.82 -23.99
N TYR A 596 -9.07 -29.96 -24.57
CA TYR A 596 -8.54 -31.09 -23.81
C TYR A 596 -7.02 -30.96 -23.69
N HIS A 597 -6.54 -30.63 -22.50
CA HIS A 597 -5.12 -30.49 -22.21
C HIS A 597 -4.55 -31.86 -21.79
N GLY A 598 -4.07 -32.61 -22.80
CA GLY A 598 -3.41 -33.90 -22.63
C GLY A 598 -2.02 -33.77 -22.00
N VAL A 599 -1.09 -34.64 -22.38
CA VAL A 599 0.31 -34.50 -21.95
C VAL A 599 0.87 -33.18 -22.48
N LEU A 600 1.44 -32.39 -21.59
CA LEU A 600 2.04 -31.10 -21.95
C LEU A 600 3.27 -31.30 -22.84
N PRO A 601 3.64 -30.31 -23.68
CA PRO A 601 4.90 -30.34 -24.42
C PRO A 601 6.09 -30.55 -23.48
N ARG A 602 7.16 -31.18 -23.98
CA ARG A 602 8.33 -31.54 -23.16
C ARG A 602 9.02 -30.32 -22.53
N GLU A 603 8.87 -29.17 -23.16
CA GLU A 603 9.45 -27.89 -22.74
C GLU A 603 8.69 -27.24 -21.58
N VAL A 604 7.47 -27.70 -21.28
CA VAL A 604 6.63 -27.20 -20.20
C VAL A 604 6.72 -28.14 -19.00
N ASP A 605 7.11 -27.60 -17.85
CA ASP A 605 7.13 -28.37 -16.62
C ASP A 605 5.69 -28.54 -16.08
N VAL A 606 5.27 -29.78 -15.84
CA VAL A 606 3.94 -30.04 -15.27
C VAL A 606 3.86 -29.55 -13.82
N GLU A 607 4.98 -29.58 -13.09
CA GLU A 607 5.00 -29.11 -11.70
C GLU A 607 4.81 -27.59 -11.60
N SER A 608 5.24 -26.82 -12.59
CA SER A 608 5.05 -25.36 -12.60
C SER A 608 3.58 -24.99 -12.85
N VAL A 609 2.92 -25.68 -13.78
CA VAL A 609 1.47 -25.54 -14.05
C VAL A 609 0.64 -26.02 -12.85
N CYS A 610 1.09 -27.07 -12.18
CA CYS A 610 0.40 -27.68 -11.05
C CYS A 610 0.84 -27.13 -9.68
N ASP A 611 1.60 -26.04 -9.68
CA ASP A 611 1.95 -25.33 -8.46
C ASP A 611 0.68 -24.86 -7.72
N LYS A 612 0.68 -25.03 -6.40
CA LYS A 612 -0.48 -24.66 -5.58
C LYS A 612 -0.75 -23.16 -5.62
N GLY A 613 0.30 -22.34 -5.74
CA GLY A 613 0.20 -20.89 -5.89
C GLY A 613 -0.45 -20.49 -7.21
N CYS A 614 -0.16 -21.20 -8.31
CA CYS A 614 -0.86 -20.99 -9.58
C CYS A 614 -2.37 -21.24 -9.44
N ALA A 615 -2.76 -22.40 -8.88
CA ALA A 615 -4.18 -22.74 -8.71
C ALA A 615 -4.90 -21.74 -7.77
N GLN A 616 -4.23 -21.29 -6.71
CA GLN A 616 -4.74 -20.26 -5.81
C GLN A 616 -4.91 -18.92 -6.54
N ALA A 617 -3.92 -18.46 -7.30
CA ALA A 617 -3.99 -17.20 -8.03
C ALA A 617 -5.16 -17.13 -9.02
N ILE A 618 -5.42 -18.22 -9.74
CA ILE A 618 -6.60 -18.32 -10.63
C ILE A 618 -7.91 -18.35 -9.82
N SER A 619 -7.94 -19.03 -8.68
CA SER A 619 -9.10 -19.02 -7.79
C SER A 619 -9.40 -17.62 -7.26
N ASP A 620 -8.37 -16.85 -6.90
CA ASP A 620 -8.50 -15.49 -6.35
C ASP A 620 -9.00 -14.52 -7.42
N TRP A 621 -8.43 -14.60 -8.63
CA TRP A 621 -8.91 -13.85 -9.79
C TRP A 621 -10.40 -14.11 -10.03
N ARG A 622 -10.81 -15.39 -10.08
CA ARG A 622 -12.22 -15.75 -10.30
C ARG A 622 -13.12 -15.26 -9.17
N SER A 623 -12.70 -15.42 -7.92
CA SER A 623 -13.44 -14.96 -6.74
C SER A 623 -13.65 -13.44 -6.74
N ALA A 624 -12.63 -12.67 -7.12
CA ALA A 624 -12.71 -11.23 -7.29
C ALA A 624 -13.67 -10.85 -8.42
N VAL A 625 -13.54 -11.48 -9.60
CA VAL A 625 -14.43 -11.24 -10.74
C VAL A 625 -15.88 -11.57 -10.41
N ASP A 626 -16.16 -12.74 -9.81
CA ASP A 626 -17.50 -13.12 -9.39
C ASP A 626 -18.08 -12.14 -8.36
N THR A 627 -17.23 -11.61 -7.47
CA THR A 627 -17.63 -10.65 -6.44
C THR A 627 -17.97 -9.27 -7.02
N TYR A 628 -17.15 -8.72 -7.90
CA TYR A 628 -17.26 -7.32 -8.35
C TYR A 628 -17.97 -7.16 -9.69
N CYS A 629 -17.91 -8.17 -10.56
CA CYS A 629 -18.62 -8.17 -11.83
C CYS A 629 -20.03 -8.76 -11.70
N GLY A 630 -20.23 -9.72 -10.78
CA GLY A 630 -21.51 -10.39 -10.59
C GLY A 630 -22.02 -11.00 -11.90
N ASN A 631 -23.24 -10.62 -12.31
CA ASN A 631 -23.86 -11.10 -13.55
C ASN A 631 -23.53 -10.24 -14.78
N ALA A 632 -22.52 -9.37 -14.71
CA ALA A 632 -22.12 -8.55 -15.84
C ALA A 632 -21.61 -9.43 -17.00
N THR A 633 -21.93 -8.99 -18.22
CA THR A 633 -21.60 -9.71 -19.45
C THR A 633 -20.88 -8.80 -20.43
N TRP A 634 -19.99 -9.41 -21.22
CA TRP A 634 -19.41 -8.83 -22.41
C TRP A 634 -20.48 -8.60 -23.49
N HIS A 635 -20.17 -7.84 -24.54
CA HIS A 635 -21.14 -7.50 -25.60
C HIS A 635 -21.74 -8.73 -26.30
N ASN A 636 -20.97 -9.80 -26.42
CA ASN A 636 -21.42 -11.08 -26.98
C ASN A 636 -22.30 -11.91 -26.03
N GLY A 637 -22.64 -11.39 -24.84
CA GLY A 637 -23.45 -12.08 -23.83
C GLY A 637 -22.67 -13.04 -22.93
N ALA A 638 -21.36 -13.20 -23.11
CA ALA A 638 -20.53 -14.04 -22.25
C ALA A 638 -20.36 -13.41 -20.86
N ALA A 639 -20.40 -14.22 -19.80
CA ALA A 639 -20.13 -13.77 -18.44
C ALA A 639 -18.70 -13.20 -18.30
N ALA A 640 -18.52 -12.18 -17.45
CA ALA A 640 -17.24 -11.49 -17.27
C ALA A 640 -16.06 -12.46 -17.03
N GLY A 641 -16.22 -13.40 -16.08
CA GLY A 641 -15.18 -14.36 -15.65
C GLY A 641 -15.05 -15.63 -16.50
N VAL A 642 -15.65 -15.67 -17.69
CA VAL A 642 -15.64 -16.86 -18.55
C VAL A 642 -14.23 -17.37 -18.84
N LEU A 643 -13.32 -16.48 -19.24
CA LEU A 643 -12.00 -16.89 -19.71
C LEU A 643 -11.18 -17.53 -18.59
N GLY A 644 -11.20 -16.96 -17.38
CA GLY A 644 -10.56 -17.58 -16.22
C GLY A 644 -11.21 -18.89 -15.78
N SER A 645 -12.49 -19.13 -16.11
CA SER A 645 -13.13 -20.42 -15.87
C SER A 645 -12.60 -21.52 -16.79
N PHE A 646 -12.25 -21.19 -18.04
CA PHE A 646 -11.53 -22.13 -18.93
C PHE A 646 -10.13 -22.44 -18.40
N VAL A 647 -9.37 -21.41 -18.01
CA VAL A 647 -8.01 -21.59 -17.47
C VAL A 647 -8.04 -22.48 -16.23
N SER A 648 -8.95 -22.19 -15.29
CA SER A 648 -9.14 -22.99 -14.08
C SER A 648 -9.51 -24.44 -14.38
N GLN A 649 -10.38 -24.66 -15.37
CA GLN A 649 -10.73 -26.02 -15.81
C GLN A 649 -9.52 -26.74 -16.40
N GLY A 650 -8.74 -26.07 -17.26
CA GLY A 650 -7.51 -26.63 -17.84
C GLY A 650 -6.47 -27.02 -16.79
N ILE A 651 -6.31 -26.22 -15.74
CA ILE A 651 -5.42 -26.53 -14.61
C ILE A 651 -5.93 -27.74 -13.83
N ASN A 652 -7.21 -27.75 -13.44
CA ASN A 652 -7.81 -28.88 -12.71
C ASN A 652 -7.66 -30.20 -13.48
N GLU A 653 -7.87 -30.14 -14.79
CA GLU A 653 -7.68 -31.25 -15.71
C GLU A 653 -6.21 -31.68 -15.73
N THR A 654 -5.30 -30.79 -16.12
CA THR A 654 -3.86 -31.11 -16.22
C THR A 654 -3.27 -31.69 -14.93
N CYS A 655 -3.67 -31.15 -13.79
CA CYS A 655 -3.10 -31.44 -12.47
C CYS A 655 -3.80 -32.58 -11.72
N GLN A 656 -4.72 -33.30 -12.38
CA GLN A 656 -5.32 -34.49 -11.82
C GLN A 656 -4.26 -35.57 -11.58
N THR A 657 -4.17 -36.08 -10.36
CA THR A 657 -3.28 -37.19 -9.98
C THR A 657 -4.06 -38.44 -9.55
N ASP A 658 -3.41 -39.60 -9.66
CA ASP A 658 -3.91 -40.84 -9.04
C ASP A 658 -3.60 -40.88 -7.53
N LYS A 659 -4.03 -41.96 -6.87
CA LYS A 659 -3.79 -42.17 -5.43
C LYS A 659 -2.30 -42.30 -5.06
N THR A 660 -1.42 -42.54 -6.04
CA THR A 660 0.04 -42.63 -5.84
C THR A 660 0.75 -41.31 -6.10
N GLY A 661 0.02 -40.27 -6.53
CA GLY A 661 0.56 -38.95 -6.86
C GLY A 661 1.06 -38.81 -8.30
N LYS A 662 0.82 -39.79 -9.18
CA LYS A 662 1.20 -39.69 -10.59
C LYS A 662 0.16 -38.91 -11.39
N TYR A 663 0.62 -38.05 -12.29
CA TYR A 663 -0.28 -37.30 -13.16
C TYR A 663 -1.09 -38.23 -14.07
N CYS A 664 -2.39 -37.99 -14.12
CA CYS A 664 -3.32 -38.80 -14.87
C CYS A 664 -3.12 -38.66 -16.38
N ASN A 665 -2.62 -37.52 -16.87
CA ASN A 665 -2.28 -37.36 -18.27
C ASN A 665 -1.20 -38.37 -18.71
N ASP A 666 -0.18 -38.63 -17.88
CA ASP A 666 0.88 -39.60 -18.20
C ASP A 666 0.39 -41.05 -18.18
N ILE A 667 -0.59 -41.35 -17.32
CA ILE A 667 -1.22 -42.66 -17.24
C ILE A 667 -2.10 -42.88 -18.47
N ILE A 668 -2.98 -41.92 -18.78
CA ILE A 668 -3.92 -41.99 -19.89
C ILE A 668 -3.19 -42.03 -21.24
N ASN A 669 -2.07 -41.33 -21.38
CA ASN A 669 -1.27 -41.34 -22.61
C ASN A 669 -0.68 -42.71 -22.96
N LYS A 670 -0.60 -43.62 -21.99
CA LYS A 670 -0.11 -45.01 -22.19
C LYS A 670 -1.23 -45.99 -22.50
N PHE A 671 -2.47 -45.52 -22.56
CA PHE A 671 -3.61 -46.38 -22.84
C PHE A 671 -3.61 -46.88 -24.29
N THR A 672 -4.27 -48.00 -24.48
CA THR A 672 -4.37 -48.65 -25.78
C THR A 672 -5.15 -47.75 -26.73
N VAL A 673 -4.51 -47.35 -27.84
CA VAL A 673 -5.17 -46.57 -28.90
C VAL A 673 -6.18 -47.46 -29.61
N VAL A 674 -7.47 -47.14 -29.46
CA VAL A 674 -8.58 -47.90 -30.04
C VAL A 674 -9.41 -47.04 -30.98
N ASN A 675 -9.95 -47.65 -32.04
CA ASN A 675 -10.81 -46.95 -33.00
C ASN A 675 -12.28 -46.80 -32.55
N SER A 676 -12.64 -47.40 -31.42
CA SER A 676 -13.97 -47.29 -30.80
C SER A 676 -13.87 -47.58 -29.30
N ILE A 677 -14.63 -46.84 -28.49
CA ILE A 677 -14.59 -46.95 -27.02
C ILE A 677 -14.92 -48.36 -26.48
N ASP A 678 -15.77 -49.13 -27.19
CA ASP A 678 -16.12 -50.50 -26.80
C ASP A 678 -14.91 -51.44 -26.75
N LYS A 679 -13.87 -51.16 -27.55
CA LYS A 679 -12.64 -51.95 -27.64
C LYS A 679 -11.60 -51.57 -26.60
N MET A 680 -11.83 -50.50 -25.84
CA MET A 680 -10.90 -50.07 -24.80
C MET A 680 -10.83 -51.16 -23.69
N PRO A 681 -9.62 -51.55 -23.25
CA PRO A 681 -9.45 -52.49 -22.14
C PRO A 681 -10.21 -52.04 -20.88
N THR A 682 -10.86 -52.99 -20.20
CA THR A 682 -11.69 -52.67 -19.02
C THR A 682 -10.87 -52.03 -17.90
N ASN A 683 -9.64 -52.46 -17.67
CA ASN A 683 -8.75 -51.90 -16.67
C ASN A 683 -8.35 -50.44 -16.96
N GLU A 684 -8.20 -50.05 -18.22
CA GLU A 684 -7.90 -48.67 -18.63
C GLU A 684 -9.15 -47.78 -18.55
N LEU A 685 -10.27 -48.27 -19.10
CA LEU A 685 -11.57 -47.58 -19.04
C LEU A 685 -12.02 -47.36 -17.58
N CYS A 686 -11.78 -48.35 -16.73
CA CYS A 686 -12.14 -48.32 -15.31
C CYS A 686 -11.02 -47.81 -14.40
N SER A 687 -9.95 -47.23 -14.96
CA SER A 687 -8.89 -46.64 -14.16
C SER A 687 -9.40 -45.43 -13.38
N ASP A 688 -8.88 -45.23 -12.17
CA ASP A 688 -9.22 -44.08 -11.32
C ASP A 688 -8.97 -42.75 -12.06
N CYS A 689 -7.88 -42.67 -12.83
CA CYS A 689 -7.54 -41.49 -13.61
C CYS A 689 -8.57 -41.18 -14.70
N TYR A 690 -8.94 -42.16 -15.52
CA TYR A 690 -9.82 -41.91 -16.65
C TYR A 690 -11.28 -41.70 -16.22
N ILE A 691 -11.75 -42.47 -15.25
CA ILE A 691 -13.07 -42.22 -14.63
C ILE A 691 -13.08 -40.81 -14.00
N GLY A 692 -12.05 -40.46 -13.22
CA GLY A 692 -11.94 -39.14 -12.61
C GLY A 692 -11.95 -38.02 -13.65
N ARG A 693 -11.21 -38.19 -14.76
CA ARG A 693 -11.17 -37.24 -15.88
C ARG A 693 -12.55 -37.04 -16.50
N LEU A 694 -13.22 -38.13 -16.88
CA LEU A 694 -14.52 -38.07 -17.53
C LEU A 694 -15.58 -37.45 -16.61
N LYS A 695 -15.55 -37.75 -15.31
CA LYS A 695 -16.44 -37.12 -14.32
C LYS A 695 -16.15 -35.64 -14.16
N MET A 696 -14.88 -35.24 -14.07
CA MET A 696 -14.47 -33.84 -13.95
C MET A 696 -14.90 -33.04 -15.17
N MET A 697 -14.66 -33.57 -16.38
CA MET A 697 -15.09 -32.95 -17.63
C MET A 697 -16.61 -32.85 -17.70
N GLN A 698 -17.34 -33.93 -17.40
CA GLN A 698 -18.82 -33.93 -17.43
C GLN A 698 -19.43 -32.92 -16.44
N ALA A 699 -18.80 -32.74 -15.28
CA ALA A 699 -19.29 -31.82 -14.25
C ALA A 699 -19.10 -30.33 -14.59
N SER A 700 -18.26 -30.00 -15.57
CA SER A 700 -17.89 -28.62 -15.90
C SER A 700 -18.39 -28.19 -17.28
N PRO A 701 -19.15 -27.08 -17.40
CA PRO A 701 -19.58 -26.54 -18.70
C PRO A 701 -18.45 -25.88 -19.50
N PHE A 702 -17.26 -25.75 -18.89
CA PHE A 702 -16.06 -25.16 -19.49
C PHE A 702 -15.09 -26.23 -20.02
N SER A 703 -15.37 -27.51 -19.81
CA SER A 703 -14.54 -28.59 -20.33
C SER A 703 -14.81 -28.85 -21.82
N TYR A 704 -13.93 -29.64 -22.44
CA TYR A 704 -14.11 -30.09 -23.82
C TYR A 704 -15.16 -31.21 -24.00
N TYR A 705 -15.85 -31.61 -22.92
CA TYR A 705 -16.77 -32.76 -22.89
C TYR A 705 -17.90 -32.68 -23.93
N ASN A 706 -18.50 -31.50 -24.10
CA ASN A 706 -19.61 -31.28 -25.01
C ASN A 706 -19.18 -31.01 -26.46
N ARG A 707 -17.89 -30.73 -26.70
CA ARG A 707 -17.34 -30.47 -28.03
C ARG A 707 -17.05 -31.75 -28.79
N ASN A 708 -16.95 -32.88 -28.08
CA ASN A 708 -16.70 -34.18 -28.68
C ASN A 708 -17.54 -35.27 -28.01
N SER A 709 -18.50 -35.83 -28.74
CA SER A 709 -19.40 -36.90 -28.30
C SER A 709 -18.69 -38.18 -27.86
N PHE A 710 -17.40 -38.32 -28.17
CA PHE A 710 -16.55 -39.39 -27.66
C PHE A 710 -16.53 -39.45 -26.13
N PHE A 711 -16.41 -38.32 -25.43
CA PHE A 711 -16.30 -38.30 -23.97
C PHE A 711 -17.61 -38.68 -23.28
N GLU A 712 -18.75 -38.28 -23.83
CA GLU A 712 -20.06 -38.73 -23.38
C GLU A 712 -20.23 -40.25 -23.57
N SER A 713 -19.84 -40.75 -24.74
CA SER A 713 -19.84 -42.19 -25.03
C SER A 713 -18.92 -42.96 -24.07
N ALA A 714 -17.74 -42.40 -23.76
CA ALA A 714 -16.78 -42.97 -22.82
C ALA A 714 -17.34 -43.06 -21.40
N LEU A 715 -17.98 -42.00 -20.90
CA LEU A 715 -18.56 -42.05 -19.56
C LEU A 715 -19.75 -43.01 -19.49
N LYS A 716 -20.58 -43.10 -20.54
CA LYS A 716 -21.67 -44.10 -20.62
C LYS A 716 -21.14 -45.53 -20.54
N GLN A 717 -20.05 -45.81 -21.26
CA GLN A 717 -19.41 -47.13 -21.23
C GLN A 717 -18.75 -47.42 -19.88
N ALA A 718 -18.10 -46.42 -19.27
CA ALA A 718 -17.55 -46.55 -17.93
C ALA A 718 -18.66 -46.84 -16.90
N VAL A 719 -19.83 -46.19 -17.00
CA VAL A 719 -20.99 -46.47 -16.15
C VAL A 719 -21.46 -47.92 -16.27
N LYS A 720 -21.49 -48.44 -17.50
CA LYS A 720 -21.90 -49.82 -17.77
C LYS A 720 -20.88 -50.86 -17.28
N ARG A 721 -19.58 -50.60 -17.40
CA ARG A 721 -18.51 -51.59 -17.21
C ARG A 721 -17.76 -51.49 -15.88
N CYS A 722 -17.80 -50.33 -15.21
CA CYS A 722 -16.94 -50.01 -14.07
C CYS A 722 -17.71 -49.83 -12.75
N SER A 723 -18.93 -50.35 -12.65
CA SER A 723 -19.76 -50.30 -11.43
C SER A 723 -20.01 -48.89 -10.89
N LEU A 724 -20.17 -47.88 -11.78
CA LEU A 724 -20.49 -46.52 -11.38
C LEU A 724 -22.01 -46.32 -11.26
N SER A 725 -22.52 -46.28 -10.04
CA SER A 725 -23.95 -46.06 -9.79
C SER A 725 -24.32 -44.58 -9.87
N ASN A 726 -25.46 -44.26 -10.51
CA ASN A 726 -26.08 -42.93 -10.54
C ASN A 726 -25.20 -41.79 -11.10
N GLN A 727 -24.19 -42.08 -11.92
CA GLN A 727 -23.33 -41.05 -12.51
C GLN A 727 -24.02 -40.40 -13.72
N PRO A 728 -24.26 -39.07 -13.72
CA PRO A 728 -24.73 -38.36 -14.90
C PRO A 728 -23.72 -38.47 -16.05
N THR A 729 -24.24 -38.68 -17.26
CA THR A 729 -23.43 -38.79 -18.49
C THR A 729 -23.70 -37.67 -19.48
N ALA A 730 -24.85 -37.00 -19.39
CA ALA A 730 -25.14 -35.86 -20.24
C ALA A 730 -24.20 -34.69 -19.90
N ALA A 731 -23.77 -33.97 -20.93
CA ALA A 731 -23.00 -32.74 -20.75
C ALA A 731 -23.80 -31.70 -19.94
N LYS A 732 -23.09 -30.86 -19.19
CA LYS A 732 -23.68 -29.63 -18.65
C LYS A 732 -23.89 -28.63 -19.79
N ASP A 733 -25.01 -27.91 -19.74
CA ASP A 733 -25.28 -26.84 -20.69
C ASP A 733 -24.14 -25.82 -20.64
N SER A 734 -23.51 -25.63 -21.79
CA SER A 734 -22.45 -24.65 -21.93
C SER A 734 -23.06 -23.34 -22.40
N PRO A 735 -22.74 -22.19 -21.77
CA PRO A 735 -23.16 -20.88 -22.26
C PRO A 735 -22.66 -20.58 -23.69
N PHE A 736 -21.74 -21.40 -24.21
CA PHE A 736 -20.99 -21.21 -25.46
C PHE A 736 -21.44 -22.16 -26.57
N SER A 737 -22.67 -22.68 -26.49
CA SER A 737 -23.25 -23.64 -27.44
C SER A 737 -23.97 -22.99 -28.63
N ARG A 738 -23.65 -21.74 -28.96
CA ARG A 738 -23.98 -21.11 -30.26
C ARG A 738 -22.78 -20.40 -30.84
#